data_AF-A0A830HFD9-F1
#
_entry.id   AF-A0A830HFD9-F1
#
_cell.length_a   1.000
_cell.length_b   1.000
_cell.length_c   1.000
_cell.angle_alpha   90.00
_cell.angle_beta   90.00
_cell.angle_gamma   90.00
#
_symmetry.space_group_name_H-M   'P 1'
#
loop_
_entity.id
_entity.type
_entity.pdbx_description
1 polymer ?
#
loop_
_entity_poly.entity_id
_entity_poly.type
_entity_poly.pdbx_seq_one_letter_code
_entity_poly.pdbx_strand_id
1 'polypeptide(L)'
;MAPPWQMQKGTVREWVDDRTSLSSGTFEGESLFSEGDAIVGAGPIGSAAARHILERTSADALAQVYVIDGTQAGTRGSHHDLARLIRAADAEGDAKWSVRNAASLAAFAEIERESGCNFFHKSGALVVGPRTFVERAAKAAQTAGCELELLDDVRERFAFLTPATGCDAALYDDSAGWLEPNAMIEAQLEYARRRHSDRIHVVPAAVQSIEVLDSTGGGSGGVFVELSTGAMLVVDKCLVTAGAHTRALADGMVEGKLDGVSVSRRTVALLEISESTAHELEKVMPTLKYRFEEGGGASVSGNEQSKTEATSVYLLPPVRYDNLGGRYFIKIGGGPNDLMPENVSSEEIAEWLASGGDAEMASKLADIGRNLLGGVTFANEGHETMACVTTVGSDDMRIVSSPCKRVTAVSCCLGKAAGPADAIGAEIAKHVVGISDRCIEVERKFAPPSDLQTMRESVSRLGGGLDSEKVTRFVDEYYDVPSLALVASDCWLRTRKVVEGAASSSWELKLPVDVESRSGGEREVFREVVGLEHVASELAQILHEPSLSADAWKGVLERIESENSSTTLASIAKFATERFTFTLDDCSIDVDSADFGHAVMEVEKLVASPDEIPGAKDEIARIASSIGATPLPPQNGGKLLVYLRKYRQDVIDVLVRSGILKE
;
A
#
# COMPACT_ATOMS: atom_id res chain seq x y z
N MET A 1 -8.29 -66.73 -8.51
CA MET A 1 -7.65 -67.17 -9.77
C MET A 1 -7.52 -65.96 -10.69
N ALA A 2 -6.50 -65.92 -11.54
CA ALA A 2 -6.26 -64.90 -12.57
C ALA A 2 -5.91 -65.61 -13.89
N PRO A 3 -5.57 -64.92 -15.00
CA PRO A 3 -6.13 -63.70 -15.62
C PRO A 3 -6.94 -64.19 -16.87
N PRO A 4 -6.69 -63.83 -18.16
CA PRO A 4 -6.34 -62.57 -18.85
C PRO A 4 -7.49 -62.12 -19.81
N TRP A 5 -7.41 -61.16 -20.75
CA TRP A 5 -6.29 -60.54 -21.51
C TRP A 5 -6.64 -59.11 -22.00
N GLN A 6 -5.62 -58.38 -22.52
CA GLN A 6 -5.71 -57.27 -23.50
C GLN A 6 -6.43 -55.93 -23.11
N MET A 7 -6.02 -54.73 -23.57
CA MET A 7 -4.67 -54.26 -23.96
C MET A 7 -4.55 -52.70 -24.04
N GLN A 8 -3.46 -52.16 -23.47
CA GLN A 8 -2.72 -50.91 -23.79
C GLN A 8 -3.39 -49.56 -24.18
N LYS A 9 -2.96 -48.50 -23.47
CA LYS A 9 -2.05 -47.44 -23.99
C LYS A 9 -1.27 -46.75 -22.84
N GLY A 10 0.03 -46.49 -23.03
CA GLY A 10 0.80 -45.49 -22.23
C GLY A 10 0.49 -44.07 -22.73
N THR A 11 1.02 -42.95 -22.23
CA THR A 11 2.25 -42.58 -21.46
C THR A 11 1.91 -41.25 -20.71
N VAL A 12 2.63 -40.67 -19.74
CA VAL A 12 4.04 -40.18 -19.70
C VAL A 12 4.42 -39.90 -18.23
N ARG A 13 5.66 -40.21 -17.84
CA ARG A 13 6.43 -39.68 -16.67
C ARG A 13 7.46 -38.68 -17.23
N GLU A 14 8.05 -37.71 -16.53
CA GLU A 14 8.16 -37.27 -15.13
C GLU A 14 8.55 -35.75 -15.18
N TRP A 15 8.91 -35.09 -14.06
CA TRP A 15 9.26 -33.65 -13.91
C TRP A 15 8.10 -32.66 -13.66
N VAL A 16 7.44 -32.81 -12.51
CA VAL A 16 6.70 -31.74 -11.80
C VAL A 16 6.95 -31.79 -10.29
N ASP A 17 7.18 -32.99 -9.72
CA ASP A 17 7.46 -33.15 -8.29
C ASP A 17 8.95 -32.98 -7.93
N ASP A 18 9.31 -31.77 -7.47
CA ASP A 18 10.28 -31.61 -6.37
C ASP A 18 10.01 -30.35 -5.51
N ARG A 19 8.73 -29.94 -5.40
CA ARG A 19 8.28 -28.91 -4.43
C ARG A 19 7.96 -29.50 -3.05
N THR A 20 8.29 -30.77 -2.81
CA THR A 20 7.87 -31.57 -1.65
C THR A 20 9.03 -31.96 -0.72
N SER A 21 9.90 -30.99 -0.42
CA SER A 21 10.63 -30.94 0.87
C SER A 21 10.17 -29.80 1.79
N LEU A 22 9.13 -29.05 1.38
CA LEU A 22 8.35 -28.21 2.27
C LEU A 22 7.74 -29.08 3.38
N SER A 23 7.95 -28.73 4.64
CA SER A 23 7.30 -29.39 5.78
C SER A 23 5.80 -29.13 5.72
N SER A 24 5.05 -30.08 5.18
CA SER A 24 3.60 -30.01 5.02
C SER A 24 2.88 -30.11 6.37
N GLY A 25 2.74 -28.98 7.05
CA GLY A 25 1.72 -28.80 8.06
C GLY A 25 0.34 -28.82 7.38
N THR A 26 -0.47 -29.83 7.67
CA THR A 26 -1.88 -29.86 7.27
C THR A 26 -2.66 -28.92 8.19
N PHE A 27 -2.95 -27.71 7.72
CA PHE A 27 -3.71 -26.70 8.47
C PHE A 27 -5.21 -26.88 8.22
N GLU A 28 -5.87 -27.70 9.04
CA GLU A 28 -7.34 -27.76 9.14
C GLU A 28 -7.79 -27.22 10.51
N GLY A 29 -8.60 -26.15 10.51
CA GLY A 29 -9.52 -25.83 11.61
C GLY A 29 -8.97 -25.14 12.88
N GLU A 30 -7.69 -24.80 12.97
CA GLU A 30 -7.15 -24.03 14.10
C GLU A 30 -6.87 -22.57 13.72
N SER A 31 -7.34 -21.62 14.55
CA SER A 31 -6.99 -20.19 14.42
C SER A 31 -5.51 -19.99 14.73
N LEU A 32 -4.75 -19.47 13.77
CA LEU A 32 -3.35 -19.13 13.96
C LEU A 32 -3.24 -17.73 14.57
N PHE A 33 -3.01 -17.68 15.88
CA PHE A 33 -2.52 -16.49 16.55
C PHE A 33 -1.02 -16.38 16.28
N SER A 34 -0.60 -15.33 15.56
CA SER A 34 0.79 -15.13 15.17
C SER A 34 1.21 -13.67 15.30
N GLU A 35 2.08 -13.38 16.26
CA GLU A 35 2.81 -12.10 16.32
C GLU A 35 3.63 -11.94 15.02
N GLY A 36 3.39 -10.87 14.26
CA GLY A 36 3.92 -10.70 12.91
C GLY A 36 3.01 -9.93 11.93
N ASP A 37 3.50 -9.72 10.71
CA ASP A 37 2.82 -8.98 9.64
C ASP A 37 2.28 -9.93 8.55
N ALA A 38 1.08 -9.68 8.04
CA ALA A 38 0.57 -10.33 6.81
C ALA A 38 0.88 -9.49 5.56
N ILE A 39 1.13 -10.17 4.44
CA ILE A 39 1.28 -9.57 3.11
C ILE A 39 0.30 -10.26 2.17
N VAL A 40 -0.80 -9.58 1.85
CA VAL A 40 -1.89 -10.09 1.04
C VAL A 40 -1.58 -9.87 -0.44
N GLY A 41 -1.19 -10.95 -1.12
CA GLY A 41 -0.89 -10.97 -2.55
C GLY A 41 0.60 -11.15 -2.83
N ALA A 42 1.02 -12.41 -3.00
CA ALA A 42 2.38 -12.86 -3.31
C ALA A 42 2.93 -12.46 -4.71
N GLY A 43 2.36 -11.44 -5.37
CA GLY A 43 2.87 -10.94 -6.65
C GLY A 43 4.21 -10.22 -6.53
N PRO A 44 4.77 -9.67 -7.64
CA PRO A 44 6.10 -9.06 -7.69
C PRO A 44 6.37 -8.03 -6.58
N ILE A 45 5.37 -7.20 -6.27
CA ILE A 45 5.45 -6.16 -5.24
C ILE A 45 5.44 -6.77 -3.84
N GLY A 46 4.52 -7.70 -3.57
CA GLY A 46 4.35 -8.32 -2.24
C GLY A 46 5.54 -9.18 -1.85
N SER A 47 6.08 -9.97 -2.78
CA SER A 47 7.28 -10.78 -2.54
C SER A 47 8.53 -9.92 -2.27
N ALA A 48 8.70 -8.82 -3.02
CA ALA A 48 9.78 -7.86 -2.76
C ALA A 48 9.61 -7.13 -1.42
N ALA A 49 8.39 -6.67 -1.12
CA ALA A 49 8.09 -6.02 0.16
C ALA A 49 8.36 -6.95 1.35
N ALA A 50 8.00 -8.24 1.25
CA ALA A 50 8.30 -9.25 2.28
C ALA A 50 9.79 -9.32 2.61
N ARG A 51 10.64 -9.42 1.58
CA ARG A 51 12.10 -9.42 1.75
C ARG A 51 12.59 -8.12 2.40
N HIS A 52 12.21 -6.97 1.85
CA HIS A 52 12.67 -5.67 2.34
C HIS A 52 12.18 -5.34 3.76
N ILE A 53 11.00 -5.82 4.18
CA ILE A 53 10.50 -5.68 5.56
C ILE A 53 11.38 -6.48 6.52
N LEU A 54 11.69 -7.74 6.19
CA LEU A 54 12.56 -8.60 7.01
C LEU A 54 13.99 -8.03 7.11
N GLU A 55 14.56 -7.56 6.01
CA GLU A 55 15.90 -6.94 5.98
C GLU A 55 16.00 -5.63 6.79
N ARG A 56 14.88 -4.92 6.95
CA ARG A 56 14.78 -3.69 7.74
C ARG A 56 14.47 -3.93 9.21
N THR A 57 13.99 -5.12 9.55
CA THR A 57 13.59 -5.46 10.91
C THR A 57 14.77 -6.01 11.68
N SER A 58 15.01 -5.50 12.90
CA SER A 58 16.12 -5.98 13.74
C SER A 58 16.12 -7.51 13.88
N ALA A 59 17.30 -8.11 13.93
CA ALA A 59 17.46 -9.54 14.17
C ALA A 59 16.90 -9.98 15.54
N ASP A 60 16.88 -9.06 16.51
CA ASP A 60 16.35 -9.30 17.85
C ASP A 60 14.81 -9.21 17.94
N ALA A 61 14.13 -8.78 16.87
CA ALA A 61 12.67 -8.71 16.82
C ALA A 61 12.10 -10.01 16.25
N LEU A 62 11.20 -10.66 17.01
CA LEU A 62 10.55 -11.93 16.66
C LEU A 62 9.56 -11.87 15.48
N ALA A 63 9.42 -10.70 14.85
CA ALA A 63 8.42 -10.41 13.82
C ALA A 63 8.46 -11.44 12.68
N GLN A 64 7.37 -12.19 12.56
CA GLN A 64 7.07 -13.10 11.48
C GLN A 64 6.46 -12.34 10.28
N VAL A 65 6.58 -12.88 9.08
CA VAL A 65 5.94 -12.36 7.87
C VAL A 65 5.19 -13.47 7.15
N TYR A 66 3.87 -13.31 7.00
CA TYR A 66 2.97 -14.26 6.34
C TYR A 66 2.57 -13.75 4.96
N VAL A 67 3.22 -14.26 3.92
CA VAL A 67 2.92 -13.91 2.53
C VAL A 67 1.78 -14.80 2.02
N ILE A 68 0.62 -14.20 1.76
CA ILE A 68 -0.59 -14.93 1.35
C ILE A 68 -0.63 -15.04 -0.17
N ASP A 69 -0.58 -16.28 -0.67
CA ASP A 69 -0.57 -16.61 -2.10
C ASP A 69 -1.89 -17.27 -2.53
N GLY A 70 -2.76 -16.47 -3.16
CA GLY A 70 -4.04 -16.95 -3.71
C GLY A 70 -3.93 -17.80 -4.97
N THR A 71 -2.74 -18.00 -5.55
CA THR A 71 -2.56 -18.68 -6.85
C THR A 71 -3.11 -20.10 -6.83
N GLN A 72 -2.85 -20.88 -5.77
CA GLN A 72 -3.39 -22.24 -5.62
C GLN A 72 -4.89 -22.28 -5.31
N ALA A 73 -5.44 -21.20 -4.73
CA ALA A 73 -6.87 -21.00 -4.52
C ALA A 73 -7.60 -20.46 -5.77
N GLY A 74 -6.91 -20.32 -6.90
CA GLY A 74 -7.47 -19.90 -8.18
C GLY A 74 -7.45 -18.39 -8.44
N THR A 75 -6.93 -17.57 -7.52
CA THR A 75 -6.75 -16.13 -7.74
C THR A 75 -5.78 -15.90 -8.91
N ARG A 76 -6.08 -14.92 -9.77
CA ARG A 76 -5.23 -14.56 -10.92
C ARG A 76 -4.65 -13.17 -10.75
N GLY A 77 -3.34 -13.04 -10.96
CA GLY A 77 -2.65 -11.75 -10.99
C GLY A 77 -2.34 -11.28 -12.40
N SER A 78 -2.20 -9.97 -12.59
CA SER A 78 -1.69 -9.35 -13.84
C SER A 78 -0.22 -9.67 -14.16
N HIS A 79 0.42 -10.52 -13.35
CA HIS A 79 1.77 -11.04 -13.54
C HIS A 79 1.80 -12.50 -14.04
N HIS A 80 0.65 -13.19 -14.15
CA HIS A 80 0.54 -14.56 -14.65
C HIS A 80 0.75 -14.65 -16.18
N ASP A 81 1.97 -14.38 -16.61
CA ASP A 81 2.44 -14.38 -17.99
C ASP A 81 3.99 -14.40 -17.94
N LEU A 82 4.63 -15.00 -18.94
CA LEU A 82 6.05 -15.37 -18.88
C LEU A 82 7.03 -14.20 -18.91
N ALA A 83 6.62 -12.99 -19.30
CA ALA A 83 7.59 -11.91 -19.50
C ALA A 83 7.04 -10.50 -19.23
N ARG A 84 7.80 -9.65 -18.55
CA ARG A 84 7.52 -8.20 -18.35
C ARG A 84 8.76 -7.40 -18.74
N LEU A 85 8.58 -6.24 -19.38
CA LEU A 85 9.70 -5.36 -19.73
C LEU A 85 10.19 -4.55 -18.52
N ILE A 86 11.45 -4.14 -18.57
CA ILE A 86 12.06 -3.16 -17.67
C ILE A 86 13.13 -2.38 -18.44
N ARG A 87 13.26 -1.09 -18.13
CA ARG A 87 14.25 -0.16 -18.70
C ARG A 87 14.43 1.02 -17.75
N ALA A 88 15.60 1.64 -17.70
CA ALA A 88 15.85 2.76 -16.80
C ALA A 88 14.93 3.95 -17.12
N ALA A 89 14.72 4.26 -18.41
CA ALA A 89 13.82 5.33 -18.83
C ALA A 89 12.33 4.94 -18.71
N ASP A 90 11.58 5.63 -17.84
CA ASP A 90 10.13 5.65 -18.01
C ASP A 90 9.77 6.35 -19.33
N ALA A 91 8.92 5.69 -20.14
CA ALA A 91 8.63 6.16 -21.49
C ALA A 91 7.64 7.34 -21.49
N GLU A 92 6.82 7.48 -20.46
CA GLU A 92 5.98 8.67 -20.31
C GLU A 92 6.81 9.89 -19.90
N GLY A 93 8.03 9.69 -19.40
CA GLY A 93 8.95 10.75 -18.99
C GLY A 93 8.89 11.06 -17.49
N ASP A 94 8.38 10.13 -16.68
CA ASP A 94 8.35 10.31 -15.23
C ASP A 94 9.69 9.94 -14.57
N ALA A 95 10.26 10.91 -13.85
CA ALA A 95 11.55 10.75 -13.19
C ALA A 95 11.49 9.82 -11.97
N LYS A 96 10.38 9.76 -11.23
CA LYS A 96 10.23 8.83 -10.08
C LYS A 96 10.20 7.38 -10.55
N TRP A 97 9.40 7.09 -11.59
CA TRP A 97 9.39 5.77 -12.22
C TRP A 97 10.77 5.41 -12.78
N SER A 98 11.47 6.36 -13.38
CA SER A 98 12.85 6.14 -13.87
C SER A 98 13.83 5.81 -12.73
N VAL A 99 13.74 6.50 -11.58
CA VAL A 99 14.54 6.18 -10.37
C VAL A 99 14.25 4.77 -9.86
N ARG A 100 12.97 4.37 -9.76
CA ARG A 100 12.59 3.02 -9.30
C ARG A 100 13.07 1.93 -10.27
N ASN A 101 12.98 2.19 -11.58
CA ASN A 101 13.49 1.27 -12.61
C ASN A 101 15.02 1.08 -12.51
N ALA A 102 15.77 2.19 -12.45
CA ALA A 102 17.22 2.18 -12.35
C ALA A 102 17.71 1.46 -11.07
N ALA A 103 17.05 1.72 -9.93
CA ALA A 103 17.34 1.06 -8.67
C ALA A 103 17.10 -0.46 -8.73
N SER A 104 16.03 -0.91 -9.41
CA SER A 104 15.74 -2.35 -9.53
C SER A 104 16.72 -3.05 -10.48
N LEU A 105 17.03 -2.45 -11.64
CA LEU A 105 18.05 -2.96 -12.57
C LEU A 105 19.42 -3.13 -11.88
N ALA A 106 19.80 -2.21 -11.01
CA ALA A 106 21.04 -2.31 -10.23
C ALA A 106 21.02 -3.44 -9.18
N ALA A 107 19.84 -3.81 -8.65
CA ALA A 107 19.68 -4.83 -7.61
C ALA A 107 19.61 -6.27 -8.14
N PHE A 108 19.18 -6.48 -9.39
CA PHE A 108 18.89 -7.83 -9.92
C PHE A 108 20.06 -8.81 -9.83
N ALA A 109 21.28 -8.39 -10.18
CA ALA A 109 22.47 -9.25 -10.12
C ALA A 109 22.86 -9.67 -8.67
N GLU A 110 22.39 -8.95 -7.66
CA GLU A 110 22.44 -9.40 -6.27
C GLU A 110 21.30 -10.36 -5.97
N ILE A 111 20.06 -10.05 -6.33
CA ILE A 111 18.90 -10.89 -6.04
C ILE A 111 19.07 -12.29 -6.64
N GLU A 112 19.51 -12.41 -7.90
CA GLU A 112 19.77 -13.69 -8.56
C GLU A 112 20.91 -14.48 -7.89
N ARG A 113 21.98 -13.80 -7.45
CA ARG A 113 23.12 -14.44 -6.76
C ARG A 113 22.73 -15.00 -5.40
N GLU A 114 22.00 -14.20 -4.61
CA GLU A 114 21.64 -14.55 -3.23
C GLU A 114 20.54 -15.62 -3.18
N SER A 115 19.56 -15.54 -4.09
CA SER A 115 18.49 -16.54 -4.24
C SER A 115 18.89 -17.78 -5.05
N GLY A 116 19.91 -17.69 -5.92
CA GLY A 116 20.22 -18.74 -6.91
C GLY A 116 19.15 -18.92 -7.99
N CYS A 117 18.16 -18.03 -8.07
CA CYS A 117 17.08 -18.04 -9.05
C CYS A 117 17.35 -16.95 -10.09
N ASN A 118 17.63 -17.34 -11.34
CA ASN A 118 17.69 -16.38 -12.44
C ASN A 118 16.28 -15.99 -12.88
N PHE A 119 16.06 -14.71 -13.15
CA PHE A 119 14.76 -14.19 -13.59
C PHE A 119 14.89 -13.03 -14.60
N PHE A 120 16.08 -12.43 -14.75
CA PHE A 120 16.30 -11.28 -15.61
C PHE A 120 17.05 -11.65 -16.90
N HIS A 121 16.47 -11.26 -18.04
CA HIS A 121 17.00 -11.49 -19.38
C HIS A 121 17.44 -10.17 -19.99
N LYS A 122 18.76 -9.90 -19.92
CA LYS A 122 19.38 -8.67 -20.45
C LYS A 122 19.39 -8.65 -21.99
N SER A 123 18.26 -8.26 -22.60
CA SER A 123 18.12 -8.04 -24.05
C SER A 123 18.43 -6.60 -24.49
N GLY A 124 18.62 -5.68 -23.54
CA GLY A 124 18.45 -4.25 -23.76
C GLY A 124 16.98 -3.85 -23.96
N ALA A 125 16.75 -2.54 -24.06
CA ALA A 125 15.44 -1.94 -24.31
C ALA A 125 15.50 -0.72 -25.23
N LEU A 126 14.40 -0.45 -25.92
CA LEU A 126 14.18 0.73 -26.75
C LEU A 126 12.92 1.50 -26.32
N VAL A 127 13.03 2.82 -26.26
CA VAL A 127 11.88 3.75 -26.36
C VAL A 127 11.94 4.40 -27.73
N VAL A 128 10.92 4.18 -28.57
CA VAL A 128 10.90 4.59 -29.99
C VAL A 128 9.65 5.42 -30.26
N GLY A 129 9.77 6.43 -31.13
CA GLY A 129 8.62 7.25 -31.54
C GLY A 129 9.07 8.64 -32.02
N PRO A 130 8.21 9.66 -31.90
CA PRO A 130 8.59 11.04 -32.20
C PRO A 130 9.75 11.52 -31.34
N ARG A 131 10.65 12.33 -31.91
CA ARG A 131 11.86 12.85 -31.23
C ARG A 131 11.57 13.42 -29.83
N THR A 132 10.51 14.20 -29.70
CA THR A 132 10.09 14.84 -28.44
C THR A 132 9.65 13.85 -27.35
N PHE A 133 9.08 12.71 -27.72
CA PHE A 133 8.73 11.63 -26.79
C PHE A 133 10.00 10.94 -26.27
N VAL A 134 10.93 10.65 -27.17
CA VAL A 134 12.22 10.00 -26.87
C VAL A 134 13.11 10.90 -26.00
N GLU A 135 13.23 12.19 -26.32
CA GLU A 135 13.96 13.18 -25.52
C GLU A 135 13.37 13.35 -24.11
N ARG A 136 12.03 13.26 -23.97
CA ARG A 136 11.35 13.33 -22.67
C ARG A 136 11.69 12.13 -21.79
N ALA A 137 11.70 10.92 -22.36
CA ALA A 137 12.16 9.70 -21.68
C ALA A 137 13.65 9.78 -21.32
N ALA A 138 14.50 10.31 -22.21
CA ALA A 138 15.93 10.50 -21.97
C ALA A 138 16.19 11.45 -20.80
N LYS A 139 15.45 12.57 -20.71
CA LYS A 139 15.53 13.51 -19.59
C LYS A 139 15.12 12.86 -18.25
N ALA A 140 14.12 11.99 -18.26
CA ALA A 140 13.69 11.26 -17.07
C ALA A 140 14.77 10.27 -16.59
N ALA A 141 15.40 9.53 -17.52
CA ALA A 141 16.54 8.65 -17.23
C ALA A 141 17.75 9.44 -16.70
N GLN A 142 18.10 10.57 -17.33
CA GLN A 142 19.19 11.44 -16.86
C GLN A 142 18.93 11.96 -15.43
N THR A 143 17.68 12.30 -15.10
CA THR A 143 17.27 12.70 -13.75
C THR A 143 17.41 11.55 -12.74
N ALA A 144 17.26 10.30 -13.19
CA ALA A 144 17.51 9.08 -12.41
C ALA A 144 18.99 8.68 -12.34
N GLY A 145 19.91 9.43 -12.96
CA GLY A 145 21.34 9.13 -13.00
C GLY A 145 21.77 8.13 -14.10
N CYS A 146 20.91 7.87 -15.07
CA CYS A 146 21.18 6.97 -16.20
C CYS A 146 21.39 7.77 -17.50
N GLU A 147 22.61 7.76 -18.04
CA GLU A 147 22.88 8.25 -19.40
C GLU A 147 22.66 7.11 -20.40
N LEU A 148 21.77 7.33 -21.38
CA LEU A 148 21.32 6.33 -22.35
C LEU A 148 21.60 6.80 -23.79
N GLU A 149 21.74 5.86 -24.72
CA GLU A 149 22.15 6.15 -26.09
C GLU A 149 20.97 6.66 -26.93
N LEU A 150 21.03 7.92 -27.37
CA LEU A 150 20.05 8.47 -28.32
C LEU A 150 20.46 8.13 -29.75
N LEU A 151 19.54 7.51 -30.50
CA LEU A 151 19.68 7.20 -31.91
C LEU A 151 18.79 8.15 -32.73
N ASP A 152 19.33 8.65 -33.84
CA ASP A 152 18.55 9.44 -34.80
C ASP A 152 17.55 8.56 -35.55
N ASP A 153 17.98 7.41 -36.07
CA ASP A 153 17.11 6.43 -36.72
C ASP A 153 17.37 5.02 -36.15
N VAL A 154 16.34 4.42 -35.53
CA VAL A 154 16.39 3.08 -34.94
C VAL A 154 16.82 2.00 -35.93
N ARG A 155 16.56 2.18 -37.24
CA ARG A 155 16.87 1.22 -38.30
C ARG A 155 18.36 1.05 -38.55
N GLU A 156 19.19 2.03 -38.19
CA GLU A 156 20.65 1.94 -38.36
C GLU A 156 21.26 0.78 -37.55
N ARG A 157 20.62 0.43 -36.42
CA ARG A 157 21.03 -0.66 -35.53
C ARG A 157 20.06 -1.84 -35.52
N PHE A 158 18.76 -1.58 -35.72
CA PHE A 158 17.69 -2.58 -35.64
C PHE A 158 16.90 -2.63 -36.95
N ALA A 159 17.58 -3.00 -38.04
CA ALA A 159 17.05 -2.98 -39.41
C ALA A 159 15.83 -3.90 -39.67
N PHE A 160 15.44 -4.74 -38.70
CA PHE A 160 14.19 -5.51 -38.75
C PHE A 160 12.95 -4.68 -38.38
N LEU A 161 13.13 -3.47 -37.82
CA LEU A 161 12.06 -2.54 -37.48
C LEU A 161 11.65 -1.68 -38.68
N THR A 162 10.34 -1.46 -38.81
CA THR A 162 9.74 -0.52 -39.76
C THR A 162 8.94 0.53 -39.00
N PRO A 163 9.59 1.55 -38.39
CA PRO A 163 8.90 2.66 -37.76
C PRO A 163 8.05 3.43 -38.78
N ALA A 164 6.94 3.99 -38.30
CA ALA A 164 6.16 4.96 -39.07
C ALA A 164 6.97 6.25 -39.32
N THR A 165 6.65 6.97 -40.38
CA THR A 165 7.28 8.26 -40.72
C THR A 165 7.24 9.22 -39.52
N GLY A 166 8.39 9.78 -39.13
CA GLY A 166 8.49 10.71 -38.00
C GLY A 166 8.59 10.03 -36.63
N CYS A 167 8.51 8.70 -36.59
CA CYS A 167 8.57 7.88 -35.36
C CYS A 167 9.83 7.00 -35.28
N ASP A 168 10.89 7.39 -36.00
CA ASP A 168 12.16 6.66 -36.15
C ASP A 168 13.20 6.95 -35.05
N ALA A 169 13.01 7.99 -34.23
CA ALA A 169 13.88 8.30 -33.09
C ALA A 169 13.86 7.15 -32.06
N ALA A 170 15.01 6.86 -31.44
CA ALA A 170 15.07 5.87 -30.37
C ALA A 170 16.01 6.25 -29.22
N LEU A 171 15.67 5.81 -28.01
CA LEU A 171 16.55 5.78 -26.85
C LEU A 171 16.85 4.32 -26.52
N TYR A 172 18.13 3.94 -26.57
CA TYR A 172 18.60 2.59 -26.31
C TYR A 172 19.25 2.49 -24.92
N ASP A 173 18.84 1.46 -24.20
CA ASP A 173 19.32 1.08 -22.88
C ASP A 173 19.87 -0.35 -22.95
N ASP A 174 21.20 -0.50 -22.96
CA ASP A 174 21.85 -1.81 -22.93
C ASP A 174 21.62 -2.53 -21.59
N SER A 175 21.50 -1.80 -20.47
CA SER A 175 21.36 -2.40 -19.13
C SER A 175 20.01 -3.11 -18.92
N ALA A 176 19.02 -2.74 -19.73
CA ALA A 176 17.64 -3.15 -19.65
C ALA A 176 17.35 -4.54 -20.24
N GLY A 177 16.06 -4.93 -20.21
CA GLY A 177 15.63 -6.19 -20.77
C GLY A 177 14.21 -6.57 -20.38
N TRP A 178 13.99 -7.86 -20.21
CA TRP A 178 12.73 -8.40 -19.70
C TRP A 178 12.97 -9.34 -18.53
N LEU A 179 11.94 -9.58 -17.72
CA LEU A 179 11.98 -10.48 -16.58
C LEU A 179 10.84 -11.48 -16.61
N GLU A 180 11.10 -12.66 -16.03
CA GLU A 180 10.11 -13.70 -15.75
C GLU A 180 9.45 -13.40 -14.39
N PRO A 181 8.17 -12.99 -14.32
CA PRO A 181 7.58 -12.49 -13.08
C PRO A 181 7.52 -13.54 -11.97
N ASN A 182 7.21 -14.80 -12.33
CA ASN A 182 7.14 -15.90 -11.38
C ASN A 182 8.52 -16.28 -10.84
N ALA A 183 9.55 -16.33 -11.69
CA ALA A 183 10.93 -16.58 -11.26
C ALA A 183 11.44 -15.44 -10.36
N MET A 184 11.04 -14.19 -10.61
CA MET A 184 11.37 -13.06 -9.73
C MET A 184 10.67 -13.15 -8.37
N ILE A 185 9.40 -13.59 -8.32
CA ILE A 185 8.68 -13.86 -7.06
C ILE A 185 9.41 -14.95 -6.27
N GLU A 186 9.77 -16.07 -6.93
CA GLU A 186 10.55 -17.15 -6.32
C GLU A 186 11.90 -16.65 -5.81
N ALA A 187 12.63 -15.85 -6.59
CA ALA A 187 13.92 -15.25 -6.21
C ALA A 187 13.82 -14.36 -4.97
N GLN A 188 12.82 -13.47 -4.91
CA GLN A 188 12.59 -12.58 -3.75
C GLN A 188 12.29 -13.38 -2.47
N LEU A 189 11.42 -14.39 -2.57
CA LEU A 189 11.04 -15.24 -1.45
C LEU A 189 12.19 -16.15 -0.98
N GLU A 190 12.98 -16.70 -1.91
CA GLU A 190 14.12 -17.57 -1.60
C GLU A 190 15.30 -16.77 -1.00
N TYR A 191 15.56 -15.55 -1.48
CA TYR A 191 16.49 -14.62 -0.84
C TYR A 191 16.11 -14.41 0.63
N ALA A 192 14.84 -14.09 0.90
CA ALA A 192 14.33 -13.88 2.25
C ALA A 192 14.46 -15.14 3.11
N ARG A 193 14.06 -16.32 2.60
CA ARG A 193 14.21 -17.61 3.31
C ARG A 193 15.66 -17.91 3.69
N ARG A 194 16.64 -17.65 2.82
CA ARG A 194 18.06 -17.95 3.11
C ARG A 194 18.65 -17.10 4.22
N ARG A 195 18.09 -15.92 4.48
CA ARG A 195 18.52 -15.01 5.56
C ARG A 195 17.64 -15.07 6.81
N HIS A 196 16.36 -15.44 6.65
CA HIS A 196 15.31 -15.31 7.66
C HIS A 196 14.35 -16.53 7.64
N SER A 197 14.90 -17.74 7.55
CA SER A 197 14.15 -19.00 7.32
C SER A 197 13.06 -19.31 8.35
N ASP A 198 13.23 -18.78 9.56
CA ASP A 198 12.37 -18.92 10.73
C ASP A 198 11.34 -17.78 10.87
N ARG A 199 11.31 -16.84 9.91
CA ARG A 199 10.50 -15.61 9.97
C ARG A 199 9.67 -15.33 8.71
N ILE A 200 9.78 -16.13 7.65
CA ILE A 200 8.97 -15.96 6.44
C ILE A 200 8.16 -17.22 6.10
N HIS A 201 6.85 -17.07 6.04
CA HIS A 201 5.89 -18.13 5.76
C HIS A 201 5.09 -17.78 4.52
N VAL A 202 4.95 -18.72 3.58
CA VAL A 202 4.07 -18.55 2.41
C VAL A 202 2.84 -19.40 2.62
N VAL A 203 1.66 -18.77 2.65
CA VAL A 203 0.38 -19.41 2.95
C VAL A 203 -0.43 -19.53 1.66
N PRO A 204 -0.64 -20.75 1.12
CA PRO A 204 -1.35 -20.96 -0.15
C PRO A 204 -2.87 -20.88 0.04
N ALA A 205 -3.40 -19.67 0.13
CA ALA A 205 -4.83 -19.39 0.29
C ALA A 205 -5.21 -18.05 -0.35
N ALA A 206 -6.48 -17.88 -0.76
CA ALA A 206 -7.00 -16.56 -1.08
C ALA A 206 -7.52 -15.89 0.21
N VAL A 207 -7.53 -14.56 0.23
CA VAL A 207 -8.15 -13.79 1.33
C VAL A 207 -9.61 -13.52 0.98
N GLN A 208 -10.51 -13.72 1.94
CA GLN A 208 -11.96 -13.47 1.81
C GLN A 208 -12.35 -12.13 2.43
N SER A 209 -11.84 -11.84 3.64
CA SER A 209 -12.06 -10.59 4.35
C SER A 209 -10.81 -10.14 5.10
N ILE A 210 -10.71 -8.83 5.34
CA ILE A 210 -9.70 -8.20 6.18
C ILE A 210 -10.45 -7.26 7.11
N GLU A 211 -10.27 -7.40 8.41
CA GLU A 211 -10.94 -6.56 9.41
C GLU A 211 -9.90 -6.05 10.41
N VAL A 212 -9.89 -4.74 10.67
CA VAL A 212 -9.09 -4.20 11.77
C VAL A 212 -9.76 -4.61 13.08
N LEU A 213 -9.00 -5.25 13.95
CA LEU A 213 -9.44 -5.55 15.30
C LEU A 213 -9.37 -4.27 16.14
N ASP A 214 -10.53 -3.68 16.36
CA ASP A 214 -10.73 -2.84 17.53
C ASP A 214 -10.47 -3.67 18.79
N SER A 215 -9.90 -2.99 19.77
CA SER A 215 -9.37 -3.44 21.06
C SER A 215 -10.40 -3.99 22.06
N THR A 216 -11.46 -4.64 21.57
CA THR A 216 -12.70 -4.97 22.27
C THR A 216 -12.91 -6.48 22.50
N GLY A 217 -11.84 -7.28 22.30
CA GLY A 217 -11.75 -8.70 22.66
C GLY A 217 -10.64 -9.15 23.66
N GLY A 218 -9.86 -8.25 24.27
CA GLY A 218 -8.91 -8.61 25.35
C GLY A 218 -7.58 -9.24 24.93
N GLY A 219 -7.38 -9.53 23.65
CA GLY A 219 -6.05 -9.68 23.06
C GLY A 219 -5.40 -8.33 22.76
N SER A 220 -4.12 -8.33 22.38
CA SER A 220 -3.53 -7.19 21.66
C SER A 220 -4.31 -6.92 20.38
N GLY A 221 -4.43 -5.66 19.99
CA GLY A 221 -5.13 -5.29 18.76
C GLY A 221 -4.36 -5.79 17.54
N GLY A 222 -5.03 -5.88 16.41
CA GLY A 222 -4.41 -6.43 15.20
C GLY A 222 -5.24 -6.24 13.96
N VAL A 223 -5.03 -7.12 13.00
CA VAL A 223 -5.83 -7.28 11.80
C VAL A 223 -6.21 -8.75 11.70
N PHE A 224 -7.50 -9.04 11.59
CA PHE A 224 -7.99 -10.34 11.16
C PHE A 224 -7.86 -10.45 9.64
N VAL A 225 -7.35 -11.59 9.18
CA VAL A 225 -7.35 -11.97 7.77
C VAL A 225 -8.02 -13.34 7.64
N GLU A 226 -9.21 -13.37 7.04
CA GLU A 226 -9.95 -14.59 6.75
C GLU A 226 -9.45 -15.22 5.45
N LEU A 227 -9.12 -16.50 5.51
CA LEU A 227 -8.60 -17.25 4.37
C LEU A 227 -9.67 -18.16 3.76
N SER A 228 -9.59 -18.39 2.46
CA SER A 228 -10.51 -19.26 1.69
C SER A 228 -10.52 -20.74 2.13
N THR A 229 -9.64 -21.12 3.04
CA THR A 229 -9.60 -22.42 3.72
C THR A 229 -10.51 -22.47 4.96
N GLY A 230 -11.11 -21.35 5.37
CA GLY A 230 -11.78 -21.17 6.66
C GLY A 230 -10.82 -20.92 7.83
N ALA A 231 -9.52 -20.79 7.57
CA ALA A 231 -8.54 -20.42 8.59
C ALA A 231 -8.53 -18.91 8.82
N MET A 232 -8.35 -18.50 10.09
CA MET A 232 -8.18 -17.10 10.48
C MET A 232 -6.73 -16.86 10.88
N LEU A 233 -6.12 -15.80 10.33
CA LEU A 233 -4.87 -15.24 10.82
C LEU A 233 -5.16 -14.00 11.67
N VAL A 234 -4.48 -13.89 12.81
CA VAL A 234 -4.38 -12.65 13.60
C VAL A 234 -2.95 -12.15 13.48
N VAL A 235 -2.78 -10.92 12.99
CA VAL A 235 -1.47 -10.29 12.75
C VAL A 235 -1.46 -8.85 13.26
N ASP A 236 -0.28 -8.31 13.54
CA ASP A 236 -0.10 -6.92 14.01
C ASP A 236 -0.44 -5.91 12.90
N LYS A 237 -0.04 -6.23 11.66
CA LYS A 237 -0.31 -5.43 10.45
C LYS A 237 -0.63 -6.29 9.24
N CYS A 238 -1.28 -5.69 8.25
CA CYS A 238 -1.61 -6.27 6.97
C CYS A 238 -1.25 -5.33 5.81
N LEU A 239 -0.31 -5.75 4.96
CA LEU A 239 0.05 -5.08 3.72
C LEU A 239 -0.74 -5.70 2.55
N VAL A 240 -1.67 -4.94 1.95
CA VAL A 240 -2.50 -5.37 0.83
C VAL A 240 -1.84 -4.96 -0.49
N THR A 241 -1.21 -5.92 -1.16
CA THR A 241 -0.56 -5.78 -2.49
C THR A 241 -1.28 -6.59 -3.57
N ALA A 242 -2.60 -6.75 -3.42
CA ALA A 242 -3.46 -7.64 -4.22
C ALA A 242 -3.82 -7.13 -5.63
N GLY A 243 -3.04 -6.19 -6.19
CA GLY A 243 -3.25 -5.64 -7.53
C GLY A 243 -4.64 -5.02 -7.73
N ALA A 244 -5.41 -5.52 -8.68
CA ALA A 244 -6.77 -5.05 -8.97
C ALA A 244 -7.76 -5.31 -7.81
N HIS A 245 -7.53 -6.34 -6.99
CA HIS A 245 -8.38 -6.66 -5.84
C HIS A 245 -8.11 -5.78 -4.61
N THR A 246 -7.02 -5.00 -4.62
CA THR A 246 -6.59 -4.19 -3.46
C THR A 246 -7.68 -3.23 -2.98
N ARG A 247 -8.44 -2.59 -3.89
CA ARG A 247 -9.52 -1.67 -3.48
C ARG A 247 -10.60 -2.43 -2.71
N ALA A 248 -11.10 -3.54 -3.25
CA ALA A 248 -12.15 -4.33 -2.61
C ALA A 248 -11.70 -4.93 -1.25
N LEU A 249 -10.43 -5.31 -1.12
CA LEU A 249 -9.88 -5.89 0.12
C LEU A 249 -9.49 -4.85 1.18
N ALA A 250 -9.23 -3.61 0.80
CA ALA A 250 -8.82 -2.54 1.72
C ALA A 250 -9.90 -1.47 1.96
N ASP A 251 -11.07 -1.62 1.33
CA ASP A 251 -12.15 -0.63 1.42
C ASP A 251 -12.62 -0.44 2.86
N GLY A 252 -13.10 0.76 3.20
CA GLY A 252 -13.43 1.16 4.57
C GLY A 252 -12.23 1.37 5.50
N MET A 253 -11.17 0.54 5.42
CA MET A 253 -9.99 0.64 6.31
C MET A 253 -9.01 1.75 5.95
N VAL A 254 -9.03 2.23 4.69
CA VAL A 254 -8.18 3.33 4.21
C VAL A 254 -8.98 4.56 3.76
N GLU A 255 -10.21 4.73 4.27
CA GLU A 255 -10.99 6.00 4.26
C GLU A 255 -10.94 6.80 2.94
N GLY A 256 -11.38 6.21 1.83
CA GLY A 256 -11.44 6.90 0.53
C GLY A 256 -10.08 7.26 -0.10
N LYS A 257 -8.94 6.92 0.52
CA LYS A 257 -7.59 7.22 -0.02
C LYS A 257 -7.31 6.48 -1.35
N LEU A 258 -8.14 5.50 -1.72
CA LEU A 258 -8.14 4.79 -3.00
C LEU A 258 -9.20 5.30 -4.00
N ASP A 259 -9.91 6.39 -3.68
CA ASP A 259 -10.94 6.95 -4.57
C ASP A 259 -10.34 7.46 -5.89
N GLY A 260 -11.08 7.27 -6.98
CA GLY A 260 -10.61 7.51 -8.33
C GLY A 260 -9.62 6.47 -8.86
N VAL A 261 -9.22 5.45 -8.07
CA VAL A 261 -8.50 4.29 -8.62
C VAL A 261 -9.49 3.35 -9.29
N SER A 262 -9.28 3.12 -10.59
CA SER A 262 -10.07 2.23 -11.44
C SER A 262 -9.25 1.03 -11.91
N VAL A 263 -9.90 -0.12 -12.05
CA VAL A 263 -9.35 -1.26 -12.77
C VAL A 263 -9.54 -1.04 -14.27
N SER A 264 -8.48 -1.26 -15.05
CA SER A 264 -8.52 -1.23 -16.51
C SER A 264 -8.22 -2.61 -17.08
N ARG A 265 -9.10 -3.06 -17.99
CA ARG A 265 -8.91 -4.25 -18.82
C ARG A 265 -7.85 -3.97 -19.87
N ARG A 266 -6.89 -4.88 -20.03
CA ARG A 266 -5.85 -4.82 -21.07
C ARG A 266 -5.82 -6.14 -21.84
N THR A 267 -5.50 -6.05 -23.13
CA THR A 267 -5.37 -7.21 -24.03
C THR A 267 -3.96 -7.30 -24.58
N VAL A 268 -3.50 -8.52 -24.82
CA VAL A 268 -2.19 -8.85 -25.36
C VAL A 268 -2.35 -9.86 -26.50
N ALA A 269 -1.59 -9.70 -27.58
CA ALA A 269 -1.48 -10.66 -28.67
C ALA A 269 -0.08 -11.29 -28.70
N LEU A 270 -0.03 -12.56 -29.11
CA LEU A 270 1.18 -13.37 -29.25
C LEU A 270 1.33 -13.77 -30.72
N LEU A 271 2.43 -13.34 -31.33
CA LEU A 271 2.74 -13.57 -32.75
C LEU A 271 3.73 -14.72 -32.88
N GLU A 272 3.30 -15.84 -33.44
CA GLU A 272 4.12 -17.04 -33.57
C GLU A 272 5.27 -16.84 -34.56
N ILE A 273 6.47 -17.27 -34.16
CA ILE A 273 7.65 -17.32 -35.02
C ILE A 273 8.29 -18.71 -34.97
N SER A 274 9.07 -19.05 -36.00
CA SER A 274 9.82 -20.31 -35.99
C SER A 274 10.93 -20.29 -34.93
N GLU A 275 11.31 -21.48 -34.43
CA GLU A 275 12.44 -21.63 -33.51
C GLU A 275 13.76 -21.09 -34.11
N SER A 276 13.98 -21.19 -35.42
CA SER A 276 15.15 -20.58 -36.06
C SER A 276 15.12 -19.05 -36.01
N THR A 277 13.96 -18.45 -36.29
CA THR A 277 13.76 -16.99 -36.19
C THR A 277 13.90 -16.50 -34.74
N ALA A 278 13.42 -17.29 -33.77
CA ALA A 278 13.57 -16.98 -32.36
C ALA A 278 15.05 -16.90 -31.94
N HIS A 279 15.85 -17.93 -32.23
CA HIS A 279 17.29 -17.95 -31.94
C HIS A 279 18.10 -16.89 -32.70
N GLU A 280 17.60 -16.35 -33.81
CA GLU A 280 18.22 -15.21 -34.50
C GLU A 280 17.88 -13.89 -33.81
N LEU A 281 16.60 -13.67 -33.49
CA LEU A 281 16.12 -12.44 -32.85
C LEU A 281 16.55 -12.30 -31.39
N GLU A 282 16.63 -13.38 -30.62
CA GLU A 282 17.09 -13.39 -29.21
C GLU A 282 18.45 -12.67 -29.03
N LYS A 283 19.31 -12.72 -30.05
CA LYS A 283 20.66 -12.12 -30.04
C LYS A 283 20.67 -10.60 -30.29
N VAL A 284 19.59 -10.04 -30.83
CA VAL A 284 19.58 -8.67 -31.41
C VAL A 284 18.32 -7.87 -31.11
N MET A 285 17.24 -8.50 -30.65
CA MET A 285 15.95 -7.87 -30.40
C MET A 285 15.87 -7.44 -28.92
N PRO A 286 15.87 -6.13 -28.64
CA PRO A 286 15.59 -5.62 -27.30
C PRO A 286 14.08 -5.63 -27.01
N THR A 287 13.70 -5.36 -25.76
CA THR A 287 12.32 -4.94 -25.49
C THR A 287 12.06 -3.58 -26.15
N LEU A 288 10.81 -3.29 -26.49
CA LEU A 288 10.45 -2.08 -27.22
C LEU A 288 9.19 -1.45 -26.62
N LYS A 289 9.20 -0.14 -26.41
CA LYS A 289 8.00 0.70 -26.20
C LYS A 289 7.96 1.71 -27.33
N TYR A 290 6.98 1.58 -28.20
CA TYR A 290 6.83 2.35 -29.43
C TYR A 290 5.61 3.28 -29.35
N ARG A 291 5.79 4.59 -29.55
CA ARG A 291 4.69 5.57 -29.65
C ARG A 291 4.51 6.06 -31.09
N PHE A 292 3.27 6.15 -31.52
CA PHE A 292 2.87 6.74 -32.81
C PHE A 292 2.73 8.27 -32.70
N GLU A 293 2.82 8.99 -33.82
CA GLU A 293 2.35 10.38 -33.86
C GLU A 293 0.85 10.46 -33.50
N GLU A 294 0.45 11.55 -32.85
CA GLU A 294 -0.95 11.82 -32.56
C GLU A 294 -1.70 12.13 -33.86
N GLY A 295 -2.49 11.16 -34.34
CA GLY A 295 -3.40 11.36 -35.46
C GLY A 295 -4.39 12.49 -35.15
N GLY A 296 -4.25 13.61 -35.85
CA GLY A 296 -5.03 14.83 -35.61
C GLY A 296 -6.54 14.62 -35.79
N GLY A 297 -7.25 14.36 -34.68
CA GLY A 297 -8.70 14.18 -34.70
C GLY A 297 -9.35 13.77 -33.37
N ALA A 298 -8.63 13.07 -32.48
CA ALA A 298 -9.17 12.65 -31.19
C ALA A 298 -8.28 13.10 -30.02
N SER A 299 -8.76 14.09 -29.26
CA SER A 299 -8.17 14.43 -27.96
C SER A 299 -8.44 13.28 -26.98
N VAL A 300 -7.45 12.43 -26.72
CA VAL A 300 -7.53 11.43 -25.65
C VAL A 300 -7.63 12.17 -24.30
N SER A 301 -8.80 12.09 -23.68
CA SER A 301 -9.05 12.62 -22.34
C SER A 301 -8.33 11.77 -21.29
N GLY A 302 -7.59 12.44 -20.40
CA GLY A 302 -6.86 11.78 -19.30
C GLY A 302 -5.53 12.46 -19.01
N ASN A 303 -4.78 11.88 -18.07
CA ASN A 303 -3.41 12.27 -17.78
C ASN A 303 -2.42 11.79 -18.85
N GLU A 304 -1.13 12.13 -18.70
CA GLU A 304 -0.11 11.79 -19.69
C GLU A 304 0.08 10.26 -19.86
N GLN A 305 -0.16 9.48 -18.79
CA GLN A 305 -0.20 8.03 -18.83
C GLN A 305 -1.27 7.54 -19.81
N SER A 306 -2.51 8.00 -19.65
CA SER A 306 -3.64 7.59 -20.48
C SER A 306 -3.44 7.96 -21.96
N LYS A 307 -2.89 9.14 -22.23
CA LYS A 307 -2.56 9.60 -23.60
C LYS A 307 -1.44 8.77 -24.23
N THR A 308 -0.40 8.46 -23.46
CA THR A 308 0.73 7.67 -23.94
C THR A 308 0.31 6.23 -24.20
N GLU A 309 -0.45 5.60 -23.29
CA GLU A 309 -0.99 4.25 -23.50
C GLU A 309 -1.89 4.17 -24.74
N ALA A 310 -2.81 5.13 -24.92
CA ALA A 310 -3.68 5.20 -26.10
C ALA A 310 -2.93 5.36 -27.43
N THR A 311 -1.70 5.86 -27.41
CA THR A 311 -0.86 6.13 -28.59
C THR A 311 0.40 5.27 -28.66
N SER A 312 0.50 4.19 -27.86
CA SER A 312 1.68 3.33 -27.85
C SER A 312 1.39 1.83 -27.71
N VAL A 313 2.38 1.05 -28.12
CA VAL A 313 2.47 -0.39 -27.91
C VAL A 313 3.80 -0.74 -27.27
N TYR A 314 3.86 -1.90 -26.64
CA TYR A 314 5.11 -2.54 -26.24
C TYR A 314 5.26 -3.89 -26.93
N LEU A 315 6.51 -4.25 -27.19
CA LEU A 315 6.93 -5.51 -27.79
C LEU A 315 8.01 -6.14 -26.91
N LEU A 316 7.99 -7.46 -26.78
CA LEU A 316 9.05 -8.23 -26.13
C LEU A 316 9.82 -9.07 -27.16
N PRO A 317 11.09 -9.43 -26.87
CA PRO A 317 11.84 -10.43 -27.61
C PRO A 317 11.09 -11.78 -27.68
N PRO A 318 11.56 -12.74 -28.49
CA PRO A 318 11.03 -14.10 -28.52
C PRO A 318 10.96 -14.73 -27.12
N VAL A 319 9.78 -15.20 -26.74
CA VAL A 319 9.57 -15.98 -25.51
C VAL A 319 8.95 -17.32 -25.88
N ARG A 320 9.43 -18.40 -25.28
CA ARG A 320 8.89 -19.76 -25.45
C ARG A 320 7.72 -19.98 -24.50
N TYR A 321 6.58 -20.42 -25.03
CA TYR A 321 5.38 -20.73 -24.23
C TYR A 321 5.12 -22.25 -24.23
N ASP A 322 5.52 -22.93 -23.15
CA ASP A 322 5.35 -24.39 -23.02
C ASP A 322 3.88 -24.81 -22.95
N ASN A 323 3.03 -24.00 -22.31
CA ASN A 323 1.57 -24.19 -22.31
C ASN A 323 0.92 -24.04 -23.70
N LEU A 324 1.62 -23.42 -24.66
CA LEU A 324 1.22 -23.29 -26.06
C LEU A 324 1.97 -24.28 -26.97
N GLY A 325 2.48 -25.39 -26.40
CA GLY A 325 3.16 -26.46 -27.12
C GLY A 325 4.66 -26.26 -27.30
N GLY A 326 5.29 -25.40 -26.50
CA GLY A 326 6.73 -25.09 -26.60
C GLY A 326 7.09 -24.21 -27.80
N ARG A 327 6.09 -23.54 -28.40
CA ARG A 327 6.26 -22.60 -29.51
C ARG A 327 6.84 -21.26 -29.05
N TYR A 328 7.50 -20.54 -29.95
CA TYR A 328 8.06 -19.21 -29.70
C TYR A 328 7.14 -18.11 -30.20
N PHE A 329 6.98 -17.06 -29.40
CA PHE A 329 6.12 -15.93 -29.71
C PHE A 329 6.81 -14.60 -29.43
N ILE A 330 6.54 -13.62 -30.30
CA ILE A 330 6.75 -12.21 -30.00
C ILE A 330 5.47 -11.68 -29.38
N LYS A 331 5.56 -11.08 -28.20
CA LYS A 331 4.40 -10.56 -27.47
C LYS A 331 4.22 -9.07 -27.69
N ILE A 332 2.98 -8.65 -28.00
CA ILE A 332 2.59 -7.25 -28.15
C ILE A 332 1.38 -6.91 -27.27
N GLY A 333 1.47 -5.78 -26.56
CA GLY A 333 0.35 -5.17 -25.82
C GLY A 333 0.37 -3.65 -25.96
N GLY A 334 -0.71 -2.97 -25.62
CA GLY A 334 -0.80 -1.51 -25.77
C GLY A 334 -2.24 -1.02 -25.82
N GLY A 335 -2.45 0.14 -26.46
CA GLY A 335 -3.78 0.72 -26.66
C GLY A 335 -4.36 1.42 -25.42
N PRO A 336 -5.52 2.09 -25.60
CA PRO A 336 -6.15 2.90 -24.55
C PRO A 336 -6.58 2.07 -23.34
N ASN A 337 -6.67 2.71 -22.18
CA ASN A 337 -7.26 2.13 -20.98
C ASN A 337 -8.76 1.87 -21.21
N ASP A 338 -9.19 0.60 -21.26
CA ASP A 338 -10.61 0.22 -21.11
C ASP A 338 -10.91 0.11 -19.62
N LEU A 339 -11.82 0.93 -19.08
CA LEU A 339 -12.10 0.99 -17.65
C LEU A 339 -13.26 0.06 -17.27
N MET A 340 -13.06 -0.75 -16.22
CA MET A 340 -14.14 -1.50 -15.58
C MET A 340 -15.00 -0.54 -14.74
N PRO A 341 -16.27 -0.89 -14.43
CA PRO A 341 -17.10 -0.14 -13.49
C PRO A 341 -16.39 0.04 -12.14
N GLU A 342 -16.70 1.14 -11.44
CA GLU A 342 -16.05 1.45 -10.16
C GLU A 342 -16.25 0.37 -9.09
N ASN A 343 -17.43 -0.25 -9.10
CA ASN A 343 -17.85 -1.30 -8.18
C ASN A 343 -17.65 -2.73 -8.74
N VAL A 344 -16.72 -2.91 -9.67
CA VAL A 344 -16.41 -4.22 -10.27
C VAL A 344 -16.02 -5.25 -9.21
N SER A 345 -16.57 -6.46 -9.30
CA SER A 345 -16.31 -7.52 -8.33
C SER A 345 -15.00 -8.28 -8.58
N SER A 346 -14.50 -8.98 -7.56
CA SER A 346 -13.32 -9.85 -7.70
C SER A 346 -13.56 -10.99 -8.69
N GLU A 347 -14.80 -11.48 -8.78
CA GLU A 347 -15.23 -12.50 -9.75
C GLU A 347 -15.18 -11.95 -11.17
N GLU A 348 -15.72 -10.74 -11.42
CA GLU A 348 -15.66 -10.11 -12.76
C GLU A 348 -14.22 -9.86 -13.23
N ILE A 349 -13.32 -9.48 -12.31
CA ILE A 349 -11.88 -9.35 -12.59
C ILE A 349 -11.27 -10.73 -12.93
N ALA A 350 -11.62 -11.78 -12.19
CA ALA A 350 -11.12 -13.13 -12.41
C ALA A 350 -11.65 -13.76 -13.71
N GLU A 351 -12.92 -13.53 -14.05
CA GLU A 351 -13.54 -13.93 -15.32
C GLU A 351 -12.84 -13.25 -16.51
N TRP A 352 -12.58 -11.94 -16.42
CA TRP A 352 -11.80 -11.25 -17.44
C TRP A 352 -10.39 -11.85 -17.58
N LEU A 353 -9.67 -12.07 -16.47
CA LEU A 353 -8.35 -12.72 -16.45
C LEU A 353 -8.37 -14.21 -16.83
N ALA A 354 -9.55 -14.81 -17.00
CA ALA A 354 -9.75 -16.14 -17.56
C ALA A 354 -10.09 -16.15 -19.06
N SER A 355 -10.36 -14.98 -19.65
CA SER A 355 -10.63 -14.81 -21.07
C SER A 355 -9.35 -14.61 -21.91
N GLY A 356 -9.50 -14.62 -23.24
CA GLY A 356 -8.45 -14.16 -24.17
C GLY A 356 -8.31 -12.64 -24.26
N GLY A 357 -9.19 -11.88 -23.62
CA GLY A 357 -9.29 -10.43 -23.76
C GLY A 357 -10.16 -10.01 -24.95
N ASP A 358 -9.97 -8.77 -25.41
CA ASP A 358 -10.72 -8.19 -26.54
C ASP A 358 -10.14 -8.65 -27.89
N ALA A 359 -10.90 -9.44 -28.65
CA ALA A 359 -10.47 -10.02 -29.92
C ALA A 359 -10.20 -8.97 -31.03
N GLU A 360 -10.90 -7.83 -31.04
CA GLU A 360 -10.61 -6.76 -31.98
C GLU A 360 -9.30 -6.05 -31.61
N MET A 361 -9.09 -5.77 -30.31
CA MET A 361 -7.85 -5.18 -29.83
C MET A 361 -6.66 -6.10 -30.10
N ALA A 362 -6.80 -7.41 -29.84
CA ALA A 362 -5.78 -8.40 -30.15
C ALA A 362 -5.43 -8.42 -31.65
N SER A 363 -6.44 -8.38 -32.53
CA SER A 363 -6.22 -8.31 -33.99
C SER A 363 -5.50 -7.03 -34.40
N LYS A 364 -5.92 -5.86 -33.88
CA LYS A 364 -5.27 -4.55 -34.11
C LYS A 364 -3.81 -4.56 -33.63
N LEU A 365 -3.54 -5.12 -32.45
CA LEU A 365 -2.19 -5.27 -31.90
C LEU A 365 -1.34 -6.23 -32.76
N ALA A 366 -1.91 -7.34 -33.25
CA ALA A 366 -1.22 -8.28 -34.12
C ALA A 366 -0.77 -7.63 -35.43
N ASP A 367 -1.65 -6.86 -36.07
CA ASP A 367 -1.34 -6.13 -37.30
C ASP A 367 -0.30 -5.03 -37.07
N ILE A 368 -0.40 -4.28 -35.96
CA ILE A 368 0.64 -3.32 -35.54
C ILE A 368 1.99 -4.02 -35.36
N GLY A 369 2.02 -5.16 -34.68
CA GLY A 369 3.25 -5.91 -34.41
C GLY A 369 3.93 -6.38 -35.69
N ARG A 370 3.19 -6.94 -36.65
CA ARG A 370 3.73 -7.36 -37.94
C ARG A 370 4.22 -6.20 -38.78
N ASN A 371 3.50 -5.07 -38.79
CA ASN A 371 3.92 -3.87 -39.52
C ASN A 371 5.20 -3.26 -38.92
N LEU A 372 5.30 -3.14 -37.59
CA LEU A 372 6.50 -2.62 -36.92
C LEU A 372 7.70 -3.55 -37.05
N LEU A 373 7.48 -4.86 -37.19
CA LEU A 373 8.51 -5.88 -37.37
C LEU A 373 8.60 -6.37 -38.82
N GLY A 374 8.54 -5.45 -39.79
CA GLY A 374 8.52 -5.79 -41.22
C GLY A 374 9.72 -6.61 -41.74
N GLY A 375 10.83 -6.68 -41.00
CA GLY A 375 11.96 -7.58 -41.29
C GLY A 375 11.89 -8.97 -40.63
N VAL A 376 10.84 -9.28 -39.87
CA VAL A 376 10.65 -10.55 -39.16
C VAL A 376 9.73 -11.49 -39.94
N THR A 377 10.13 -12.75 -40.07
CA THR A 377 9.28 -13.80 -40.66
C THR A 377 8.45 -14.48 -39.56
N PHE A 378 7.14 -14.22 -39.58
CA PHE A 378 6.17 -14.88 -38.70
C PHE A 378 5.76 -16.26 -39.26
N ALA A 379 5.38 -17.18 -38.37
CA ALA A 379 5.02 -18.55 -38.74
C ALA A 379 3.66 -18.64 -39.45
N ASN A 380 2.72 -17.74 -39.13
CA ASN A 380 1.39 -17.66 -39.72
C ASN A 380 0.74 -16.27 -39.51
N GLU A 381 -0.41 -16.05 -40.16
CA GLU A 381 -1.24 -14.83 -40.02
C GLU A 381 -2.16 -14.84 -38.77
N GLY A 382 -2.17 -15.94 -38.02
CA GLY A 382 -2.86 -16.07 -36.75
C GLY A 382 -2.11 -15.39 -35.59
N HIS A 383 -2.76 -15.36 -34.43
CA HIS A 383 -2.18 -14.89 -33.18
C HIS A 383 -2.90 -15.57 -32.01
N GLU A 384 -2.18 -15.82 -30.91
CA GLU A 384 -2.79 -16.23 -29.64
C GLU A 384 -3.09 -14.97 -28.80
N THR A 385 -3.95 -15.08 -27.79
CA THR A 385 -4.45 -13.90 -27.03
C THR A 385 -4.41 -14.13 -25.53
N MET A 386 -4.23 -13.05 -24.76
CA MET A 386 -4.25 -13.06 -23.29
C MET A 386 -4.90 -11.80 -22.74
N ALA A 387 -5.76 -11.97 -21.71
CA ALA A 387 -6.27 -10.89 -20.90
C ALA A 387 -5.29 -10.48 -19.78
N CYS A 388 -5.32 -9.21 -19.40
CA CYS A 388 -4.57 -8.64 -18.29
C CYS A 388 -5.39 -7.51 -17.62
N VAL A 389 -5.00 -7.08 -16.42
CA VAL A 389 -5.57 -5.91 -15.74
C VAL A 389 -4.50 -4.99 -15.17
N THR A 390 -4.80 -3.71 -15.10
CA THR A 390 -3.94 -2.67 -14.50
C THR A 390 -4.79 -1.72 -13.65
N THR A 391 -4.25 -1.16 -12.57
CA THR A 391 -4.91 -0.10 -11.80
C THR A 391 -4.38 1.27 -12.20
N VAL A 392 -5.29 2.20 -12.50
CA VAL A 392 -5.02 3.58 -12.97
C VAL A 392 -5.87 4.59 -12.18
N GLY A 393 -5.59 5.89 -12.26
CA GLY A 393 -6.33 6.91 -11.49
C GLY A 393 -5.47 8.01 -10.82
N SER A 394 -4.15 7.97 -10.95
CA SER A 394 -3.22 9.04 -10.57
C SER A 394 -1.98 9.00 -11.47
N ASP A 395 -1.09 9.99 -11.33
CA ASP A 395 0.18 10.05 -12.07
C ASP A 395 1.28 9.16 -11.44
N ASP A 396 1.08 8.72 -10.20
CA ASP A 396 1.97 7.83 -9.47
C ASP A 396 1.18 6.73 -8.74
N MET A 397 1.90 5.68 -8.31
CA MET A 397 1.39 4.62 -7.43
C MET A 397 0.95 5.20 -6.08
N ARG A 398 -0.10 4.62 -5.49
CA ARG A 398 -0.59 4.98 -4.15
C ARG A 398 -0.17 3.91 -3.14
N ILE A 399 0.59 4.32 -2.12
CA ILE A 399 0.81 3.59 -0.87
C ILE A 399 0.02 4.35 0.18
N VAL A 400 -1.05 3.75 0.72
CA VAL A 400 -1.97 4.41 1.66
C VAL A 400 -2.19 3.55 2.88
N SER A 401 -2.26 4.17 4.06
CA SER A 401 -2.41 3.45 5.33
C SER A 401 -3.68 3.87 6.07
N SER A 402 -4.21 2.92 6.82
CA SER A 402 -5.12 3.17 7.94
C SER A 402 -4.42 4.03 8.99
N PRO A 403 -5.17 4.65 9.92
CA PRO A 403 -4.62 5.11 11.20
C PRO A 403 -3.73 4.03 11.84
N CYS A 404 -2.65 4.46 12.49
CA CYS A 404 -1.64 3.60 13.11
C CYS A 404 -1.01 2.52 12.19
N LYS A 405 -1.11 2.65 10.86
CA LYS A 405 -0.50 1.78 9.84
C LYS A 405 -0.78 0.27 9.98
N ARG A 406 -1.82 -0.12 10.73
CA ARG A 406 -2.30 -1.52 10.83
C ARG A 406 -2.58 -2.12 9.46
N VAL A 407 -3.27 -1.39 8.59
CA VAL A 407 -3.50 -1.80 7.21
C VAL A 407 -2.82 -0.82 6.28
N THR A 408 -2.02 -1.31 5.33
CA THR A 408 -1.45 -0.50 4.26
C THR A 408 -1.80 -1.12 2.92
N ALA A 409 -2.37 -0.35 2.00
CA ALA A 409 -2.79 -0.79 0.68
C ALA A 409 -1.91 -0.16 -0.40
N VAL A 410 -1.55 -0.95 -1.42
CA VAL A 410 -0.72 -0.52 -2.55
C VAL A 410 -1.46 -0.73 -3.86
N SER A 411 -1.79 0.36 -4.54
CA SER A 411 -2.57 0.33 -5.78
C SER A 411 -2.19 1.46 -6.74
N CYS A 412 -2.96 1.61 -7.83
CA CYS A 412 -2.67 2.52 -8.94
C CYS A 412 -1.30 2.28 -9.60
N CYS A 413 -0.97 1.01 -9.90
CA CYS A 413 0.36 0.60 -10.36
C CYS A 413 0.66 0.92 -11.85
N LEU A 414 -0.26 1.60 -12.53
CA LEU A 414 -0.18 2.18 -13.89
C LEU A 414 0.19 1.21 -15.04
N GLY A 415 0.21 -0.10 -14.78
CA GLY A 415 0.74 -1.12 -15.70
C GLY A 415 2.27 -1.17 -15.76
N LYS A 416 2.97 -0.42 -14.90
CA LYS A 416 4.44 -0.28 -14.91
C LYS A 416 5.15 -1.14 -13.86
N ALA A 417 4.52 -1.36 -12.71
CA ALA A 417 5.20 -1.78 -11.48
C ALA A 417 5.85 -3.18 -11.46
N ALA A 418 5.64 -4.03 -12.46
CA ALA A 418 6.25 -5.36 -12.48
C ALA A 418 7.77 -5.32 -12.70
N GLY A 419 8.28 -4.36 -13.49
CA GLY A 419 9.71 -4.13 -13.66
C GLY A 419 10.38 -3.62 -12.36
N PRO A 420 10.01 -2.41 -11.88
CA PRO A 420 10.60 -1.80 -10.70
C PRO A 420 10.10 -2.40 -9.35
N ALA A 421 9.62 -3.64 -9.36
CA ALA A 421 8.96 -4.25 -8.21
C ALA A 421 9.88 -4.32 -6.97
N ASP A 422 11.18 -4.49 -7.16
CA ASP A 422 12.15 -4.50 -6.06
C ASP A 422 12.28 -3.14 -5.36
N ALA A 423 12.50 -2.07 -6.13
CA ALA A 423 12.60 -0.72 -5.59
C ALA A 423 11.28 -0.26 -4.95
N ILE A 424 10.14 -0.68 -5.52
CA ILE A 424 8.81 -0.48 -4.93
C ILE A 424 8.69 -1.24 -3.60
N GLY A 425 9.14 -2.50 -3.52
CA GLY A 425 9.20 -3.25 -2.27
C GLY A 425 10.03 -2.55 -1.19
N ALA A 426 11.17 -1.96 -1.57
CA ALA A 426 12.00 -1.16 -0.68
C ALA A 426 11.33 0.15 -0.20
N GLU A 427 10.53 0.79 -1.06
CA GLU A 427 9.73 1.99 -0.76
C GLU A 427 8.58 1.66 0.20
N ILE A 428 7.83 0.59 -0.06
CA ILE A 428 6.78 0.09 0.82
C ILE A 428 7.35 -0.30 2.18
N ALA A 429 8.48 -1.01 2.22
CA ALA A 429 9.09 -1.40 3.48
C ALA A 429 9.60 -0.20 4.31
N LYS A 430 10.04 0.89 3.68
CA LYS A 430 10.29 2.17 4.39
C LYS A 430 9.01 2.77 4.96
N HIS A 431 7.87 2.58 4.29
CA HIS A 431 6.58 3.13 4.70
C HIS A 431 5.92 2.37 5.85
N VAL A 432 6.02 1.02 5.87
CA VAL A 432 5.28 0.17 6.85
C VAL A 432 6.10 -0.28 8.07
N VAL A 433 7.45 -0.20 8.00
CA VAL A 433 8.31 -0.48 9.16
C VAL A 433 8.22 0.73 10.11
N GLY A 434 7.48 0.52 11.22
CA GLY A 434 6.92 1.57 12.10
C GLY A 434 5.57 2.10 11.58
N ILE A 435 4.46 2.18 12.33
CA ILE A 435 4.14 1.89 13.75
C ILE A 435 3.04 0.82 13.81
N SER A 436 2.85 0.15 14.95
CA SER A 436 1.52 -0.34 15.40
C SER A 436 1.42 -0.24 16.94
N ASP A 437 0.18 -0.23 17.46
CA ASP A 437 -0.30 -0.43 18.86
C ASP A 437 0.27 0.39 20.03
N ARG A 438 1.37 1.12 19.84
CA ARG A 438 2.01 1.93 20.87
C ARG A 438 2.34 3.33 20.37
N CYS A 439 1.50 3.83 19.46
CA CYS A 439 1.63 5.16 18.90
C CYS A 439 1.67 6.21 20.00
N ILE A 440 2.70 7.04 19.93
CA ILE A 440 2.82 8.24 20.75
C ILE A 440 2.26 9.38 19.91
N GLU A 441 1.15 9.93 20.34
CA GLU A 441 0.63 11.19 19.85
C GLU A 441 1.52 12.32 20.38
N VAL A 442 2.01 13.14 19.46
CA VAL A 442 2.66 14.42 19.72
C VAL A 442 1.70 15.49 19.21
N GLU A 443 1.05 16.22 20.11
CA GLU A 443 0.04 17.25 19.79
C GLU A 443 0.53 18.64 20.23
N ARG A 444 0.22 19.69 19.45
CA ARG A 444 0.47 21.07 19.86
C ARG A 444 -0.70 21.98 19.56
N LYS A 445 -1.04 22.83 20.54
CA LYS A 445 -2.23 23.66 20.53
C LYS A 445 -1.94 25.11 20.10
N PHE A 446 -2.81 25.63 19.26
CA PHE A 446 -2.76 26.95 18.63
C PHE A 446 -4.12 27.64 18.78
N ALA A 447 -4.15 28.95 18.62
CA ALA A 447 -5.42 29.66 18.52
C ALA A 447 -6.17 29.24 17.24
N PRO A 448 -7.51 29.14 17.28
CA PRO A 448 -8.29 28.74 16.12
C PRO A 448 -8.11 29.77 14.98
N PRO A 449 -8.18 29.33 13.71
CA PRO A 449 -8.10 30.22 12.55
C PRO A 449 -9.24 31.24 12.58
N SER A 450 -8.96 32.48 12.16
CA SER A 450 -9.99 33.52 12.01
C SER A 450 -10.94 33.27 10.84
N ASP A 451 -10.53 32.44 9.89
CA ASP A 451 -11.32 32.02 8.72
C ASP A 451 -10.86 30.63 8.25
N LEU A 452 -11.81 29.70 8.14
CA LEU A 452 -11.57 28.33 7.68
C LEU A 452 -11.27 28.26 6.17
N GLN A 453 -11.79 29.19 5.37
CA GLN A 453 -11.56 29.18 3.92
C GLN A 453 -10.10 29.54 3.58
N THR A 454 -9.56 30.58 4.20
CA THR A 454 -8.14 30.97 4.11
C THR A 454 -7.20 29.86 4.59
N MET A 455 -7.60 29.11 5.63
CA MET A 455 -6.87 27.94 6.10
C MET A 455 -6.87 26.81 5.06
N ARG A 456 -8.05 26.47 4.51
CA ARG A 456 -8.21 25.47 3.44
C ARG A 456 -7.36 25.77 2.22
N GLU A 457 -7.36 27.02 1.76
CA GLU A 457 -6.52 27.49 0.64
C GLU A 457 -5.02 27.41 0.97
N SER A 458 -4.64 27.67 2.21
CA SER A 458 -3.24 27.61 2.65
C SER A 458 -2.72 26.19 2.78
N VAL A 459 -3.50 25.27 3.35
CA VAL A 459 -3.17 23.83 3.40
C VAL A 459 -3.10 23.25 1.99
N SER A 460 -4.08 23.55 1.13
CA SER A 460 -4.12 23.07 -0.27
C SER A 460 -2.91 23.55 -1.08
N ARG A 461 -2.48 24.81 -0.93
CA ARG A 461 -1.27 25.34 -1.57
C ARG A 461 0.02 24.63 -1.13
N LEU A 462 0.03 24.05 0.07
CA LEU A 462 1.17 23.29 0.61
C LEU A 462 1.12 21.80 0.24
N GLY A 463 0.11 21.35 -0.50
CA GLY A 463 -0.07 19.95 -0.91
C GLY A 463 -0.94 19.11 0.03
N GLY A 464 -1.47 19.70 1.09
CA GLY A 464 -2.42 19.05 2.00
C GLY A 464 -3.87 19.10 1.51
N GLY A 465 -4.77 18.49 2.28
CA GLY A 465 -6.19 18.38 1.98
C GLY A 465 -7.09 18.71 3.17
N LEU A 466 -8.39 18.82 2.89
CA LEU A 466 -9.45 18.76 3.89
C LEU A 466 -9.98 17.31 3.87
N ASP A 467 -10.01 16.64 5.01
CA ASP A 467 -10.32 15.20 5.05
C ASP A 467 -11.81 14.93 4.76
N SER A 468 -12.68 15.86 5.14
CA SER A 468 -14.12 15.81 4.88
C SER A 468 -14.71 17.21 4.70
N GLU A 469 -15.56 17.38 3.68
CA GLU A 469 -16.39 18.59 3.50
C GLU A 469 -17.43 18.77 4.63
N LYS A 470 -17.70 17.73 5.42
CA LYS A 470 -18.66 17.75 6.53
C LYS A 470 -17.92 17.98 7.85
N VAL A 471 -18.49 18.86 8.68
CA VAL A 471 -18.05 19.02 10.08
C VAL A 471 -18.37 17.75 10.87
N THR A 472 -17.39 17.21 11.59
CA THR A 472 -17.58 16.04 12.45
C THR A 472 -18.14 16.49 13.79
N ARG A 473 -19.22 15.87 14.26
CA ARG A 473 -19.85 16.16 15.56
C ARG A 473 -19.73 15.00 16.51
N PHE A 474 -19.17 15.23 17.68
CA PHE A 474 -19.06 14.21 18.73
C PHE A 474 -19.23 14.80 20.14
N VAL A 475 -19.56 13.94 21.09
CA VAL A 475 -19.57 14.25 22.52
C VAL A 475 -18.42 13.48 23.17
N ASP A 476 -17.52 14.20 23.83
CA ASP A 476 -16.56 13.60 24.75
C ASP A 476 -17.16 13.59 26.16
N GLU A 477 -17.06 12.46 26.86
CA GLU A 477 -17.32 12.36 28.30
C GLU A 477 -16.13 11.71 29.00
N TYR A 478 -15.51 12.45 29.92
CA TYR A 478 -14.30 12.06 30.65
C TYR A 478 -14.66 11.48 32.01
N TYR A 479 -13.94 10.45 32.45
CA TYR A 479 -14.20 9.72 33.69
C TYR A 479 -12.94 9.59 34.55
N ASP A 480 -13.13 9.49 35.86
CA ASP A 480 -12.08 9.08 36.81
C ASP A 480 -12.72 8.33 37.99
N VAL A 481 -11.92 7.63 38.78
CA VAL A 481 -12.33 7.08 40.07
C VAL A 481 -12.60 8.23 41.08
N PRO A 482 -13.41 8.02 42.13
CA PRO A 482 -13.72 9.07 43.11
C PRO A 482 -12.52 9.71 43.83
N SER A 483 -11.36 9.05 43.84
CA SER A 483 -10.08 9.58 44.36
C SER A 483 -9.35 10.52 43.40
N LEU A 484 -9.83 10.67 42.16
CA LEU A 484 -9.21 11.42 41.07
C LEU A 484 -7.78 10.93 40.74
N ALA A 485 -7.60 9.61 40.74
CA ALA A 485 -6.29 8.97 40.61
C ALA A 485 -5.73 8.99 39.18
N LEU A 486 -6.58 8.94 38.15
CA LEU A 486 -6.14 9.10 36.76
C LEU A 486 -5.68 10.53 36.51
N VAL A 487 -6.50 11.52 36.90
CA VAL A 487 -6.18 12.95 36.87
C VAL A 487 -4.90 13.24 37.65
N ALA A 488 -4.74 12.68 38.85
CA ALA A 488 -3.54 12.85 39.66
C ALA A 488 -2.27 12.24 39.05
N SER A 489 -2.43 11.36 38.05
CA SER A 489 -1.37 10.69 37.29
C SER A 489 -1.22 11.22 35.85
N ASP A 490 -1.95 12.29 35.48
CA ASP A 490 -1.99 12.85 34.11
C ASP A 490 -2.49 11.85 33.03
N CYS A 491 -3.34 10.92 33.45
CA CYS A 491 -4.03 9.94 32.62
C CYS A 491 -5.47 10.41 32.36
N TRP A 492 -5.96 10.28 31.13
CA TRP A 492 -7.25 10.84 30.72
C TRP A 492 -8.12 9.79 30.04
N LEU A 493 -9.05 9.22 30.81
CA LEU A 493 -10.06 8.26 30.35
C LEU A 493 -11.30 9.00 29.83
N ARG A 494 -11.76 8.67 28.62
CA ARG A 494 -13.00 9.19 28.03
C ARG A 494 -13.78 8.14 27.25
N THR A 495 -15.06 8.44 27.01
CA THR A 495 -15.78 7.92 25.84
C THR A 495 -15.98 9.03 24.83
N ARG A 496 -15.90 8.68 23.54
CA ARG A 496 -16.28 9.56 22.43
C ARG A 496 -17.51 8.97 21.73
N LYS A 497 -18.53 9.81 21.49
CA LYS A 497 -19.79 9.40 20.83
C LYS A 497 -20.07 10.30 19.64
N VAL A 498 -19.99 9.76 18.42
CA VAL A 498 -20.26 10.50 17.17
C VAL A 498 -21.77 10.69 16.99
N VAL A 499 -22.19 11.90 16.58
CA VAL A 499 -23.61 12.30 16.52
C VAL A 499 -24.27 11.99 15.16
N GLU A 500 -23.48 11.94 14.08
CA GLU A 500 -23.96 11.68 12.71
C GLU A 500 -23.30 10.41 12.15
N GLY A 501 -24.05 9.30 12.12
CA GLY A 501 -23.57 7.99 11.66
C GLY A 501 -24.30 6.82 12.34
N ALA A 502 -23.79 5.61 12.19
CA ALA A 502 -24.12 4.54 13.13
C ALA A 502 -23.46 4.89 14.47
N ALA A 503 -24.25 5.05 15.53
CA ALA A 503 -23.75 5.53 16.81
C ALA A 503 -22.94 4.44 17.54
N SER A 504 -21.63 4.42 17.31
CA SER A 504 -20.65 3.72 18.15
C SER A 504 -20.10 4.65 19.23
N SER A 505 -19.79 4.08 20.39
CA SER A 505 -18.93 4.71 21.39
C SER A 505 -17.57 4.01 21.41
N SER A 506 -16.50 4.79 21.38
CA SER A 506 -15.14 4.32 21.65
C SER A 506 -14.76 4.70 23.08
N TRP A 507 -14.21 3.75 23.83
CA TRP A 507 -13.40 4.06 25.01
C TRP A 507 -12.01 4.47 24.58
N GLU A 508 -11.47 5.52 25.20
CA GLU A 508 -10.17 6.08 24.88
C GLU A 508 -9.45 6.48 26.17
N LEU A 509 -8.15 6.19 26.26
CA LEU A 509 -7.31 6.47 27.42
C LEU A 509 -5.98 7.07 26.95
N LYS A 510 -5.78 8.37 27.18
CA LYS A 510 -4.46 9.01 26.98
C LYS A 510 -3.58 8.82 28.20
N LEU A 511 -2.36 8.35 27.99
CA LEU A 511 -1.37 8.04 29.02
C LEU A 511 -0.11 8.91 28.85
N PRO A 512 0.49 9.42 29.93
CA PRO A 512 1.67 10.26 29.84
C PRO A 512 2.89 9.46 29.36
N VAL A 513 3.72 10.09 28.51
CA VAL A 513 5.03 9.55 28.13
C VAL A 513 6.14 10.32 28.84
N ASP A 514 6.94 9.64 29.67
CA ASP A 514 7.98 10.28 30.49
C ASP A 514 9.29 10.47 29.70
N VAL A 515 9.32 11.52 28.88
CA VAL A 515 10.49 11.94 28.07
C VAL A 515 11.05 13.32 28.44
N GLU A 516 10.29 14.15 29.16
CA GLU A 516 10.70 15.52 29.52
C GLU A 516 10.38 15.85 30.98
N SER A 517 11.18 16.72 31.60
CA SER A 517 10.89 17.24 32.94
C SER A 517 9.68 18.18 32.89
N ARG A 518 8.66 17.93 33.72
CA ARG A 518 7.41 18.70 33.71
C ARG A 518 7.67 20.20 33.88
N SER A 519 7.26 20.98 32.88
CA SER A 519 7.30 22.44 32.92
C SER A 519 6.09 23.06 33.63
N GLY A 520 5.09 22.25 34.01
CA GLY A 520 3.87 22.67 34.72
C GLY A 520 2.77 23.26 33.84
N GLY A 521 2.72 22.88 32.55
CA GLY A 521 1.64 23.17 31.62
C GLY A 521 0.95 21.91 31.12
N GLU A 522 0.03 22.06 30.15
CA GLU A 522 -0.51 20.91 29.41
C GLU A 522 0.60 20.10 28.75
N ARG A 523 0.41 18.79 28.72
CA ARG A 523 1.29 17.84 28.08
C ARG A 523 1.01 17.82 26.57
N GLU A 524 2.09 17.79 25.78
CA GLU A 524 2.08 17.74 24.30
C GLU A 524 2.33 16.31 23.76
N VAL A 525 2.45 15.31 24.64
CA VAL A 525 2.91 13.95 24.28
C VAL A 525 2.19 12.88 25.10
N PHE A 526 1.39 12.04 24.44
CA PHE A 526 0.62 10.95 25.06
C PHE A 526 0.78 9.64 24.28
N ARG A 527 0.70 8.49 24.97
CA ARG A 527 0.33 7.23 24.33
C ARG A 527 -1.19 7.10 24.41
N GLU A 528 -1.87 7.01 23.27
CA GLU A 528 -3.32 6.80 23.26
C GLU A 528 -3.64 5.30 23.17
N VAL A 529 -4.57 4.86 24.01
CA VAL A 529 -5.09 3.50 24.04
C VAL A 529 -6.58 3.56 23.78
N VAL A 530 -7.01 2.95 22.67
CA VAL A 530 -8.41 2.95 22.21
C VAL A 530 -9.02 1.58 22.48
N GLY A 531 -10.33 1.55 22.73
CA GLY A 531 -11.20 0.38 22.81
C GLY A 531 -11.18 -0.41 24.13
N LEU A 532 -12.24 -1.20 24.31
CA LEU A 532 -12.80 -1.59 25.60
C LEU A 532 -11.82 -2.32 26.55
N GLU A 533 -11.24 -3.48 26.21
CA GLU A 533 -10.34 -4.16 27.18
C GLU A 533 -8.89 -3.71 27.12
N HIS A 534 -8.40 -3.06 26.05
CA HIS A 534 -7.07 -2.42 26.18
C HIS A 534 -7.15 -1.34 27.26
N VAL A 535 -8.19 -0.50 27.21
CA VAL A 535 -8.48 0.47 28.26
C VAL A 535 -8.68 -0.23 29.61
N ALA A 536 -9.47 -1.31 29.70
CA ALA A 536 -9.66 -2.04 30.96
C ALA A 536 -8.37 -2.66 31.53
N SER A 537 -7.48 -3.16 30.67
CA SER A 537 -6.19 -3.75 31.02
C SER A 537 -5.21 -2.69 31.54
N GLU A 538 -5.15 -1.53 30.88
CA GLU A 538 -4.36 -0.39 31.35
C GLU A 538 -4.91 0.17 32.66
N LEU A 539 -6.23 0.28 32.83
CA LEU A 539 -6.84 0.72 34.10
C LEU A 539 -6.50 -0.24 35.26
N ALA A 540 -6.49 -1.56 35.02
CA ALA A 540 -6.06 -2.54 36.01
C ALA A 540 -4.59 -2.37 36.41
N GLN A 541 -3.73 -1.96 35.47
CA GLN A 541 -2.31 -1.70 35.71
C GLN A 541 -2.06 -0.36 36.40
N ILE A 542 -2.80 0.70 36.08
CA ILE A 542 -2.56 2.06 36.58
C ILE A 542 -3.16 2.27 37.97
N LEU A 543 -4.40 1.83 38.19
CA LEU A 543 -5.13 2.12 39.42
C LEU A 543 -4.79 1.14 40.55
N HIS A 544 -4.18 -0.01 40.24
CA HIS A 544 -3.73 -1.03 41.19
C HIS A 544 -4.78 -1.46 42.24
N GLU A 545 -6.08 -1.27 41.97
CA GLU A 545 -7.17 -1.61 42.87
C GLU A 545 -7.22 -3.13 43.09
N PRO A 546 -6.89 -3.66 44.30
CA PRO A 546 -6.64 -5.09 44.49
C PRO A 546 -7.86 -6.00 44.26
N SER A 547 -9.05 -5.41 44.11
CA SER A 547 -10.33 -6.06 43.88
C SER A 547 -10.78 -6.05 42.41
N LEU A 548 -10.08 -5.37 41.50
CA LEU A 548 -10.49 -5.17 40.11
C LEU A 548 -9.44 -5.68 39.11
N SER A 549 -9.68 -6.86 38.53
CA SER A 549 -8.95 -7.36 37.36
C SER A 549 -9.33 -6.62 36.08
N ALA A 550 -8.61 -6.87 34.98
CA ALA A 550 -8.97 -6.35 33.65
C ALA A 550 -10.43 -6.70 33.26
N ASP A 551 -10.88 -7.94 33.50
CA ASP A 551 -12.28 -8.35 33.26
C ASP A 551 -13.28 -7.57 34.14
N ALA A 552 -12.91 -7.28 35.40
CA ALA A 552 -13.76 -6.49 36.29
C ALA A 552 -13.87 -5.04 35.82
N TRP A 553 -12.76 -4.46 35.33
CA TRP A 553 -12.75 -3.15 34.68
C TRP A 553 -13.57 -3.14 33.39
N LYS A 554 -13.45 -4.17 32.53
CA LYS A 554 -14.29 -4.32 31.33
C LYS A 554 -15.77 -4.21 31.70
N GLY A 555 -16.20 -4.98 32.70
CA GLY A 555 -17.59 -4.93 33.18
C GLY A 555 -18.00 -3.57 33.80
N VAL A 556 -17.07 -2.77 34.33
CA VAL A 556 -17.36 -1.38 34.75
C VAL A 556 -17.62 -0.49 33.53
N LEU A 557 -16.79 -0.59 32.50
CA LEU A 557 -16.89 0.19 31.27
C LEU A 557 -18.17 -0.16 30.48
N GLU A 558 -18.47 -1.45 30.32
CA GLU A 558 -19.70 -1.95 29.68
C GLU A 558 -20.98 -1.42 30.34
N ARG A 559 -21.02 -1.34 31.68
CA ARG A 559 -22.16 -0.77 32.43
C ARG A 559 -22.33 0.73 32.20
N ILE A 560 -21.23 1.47 32.01
CA ILE A 560 -21.31 2.90 31.69
C ILE A 560 -21.87 3.10 30.28
N GLU A 561 -21.50 2.26 29.32
CA GLU A 561 -22.03 2.34 27.95
C GLU A 561 -23.51 1.93 27.86
N SER A 562 -23.91 0.87 28.56
CA SER A 562 -25.25 0.29 28.47
C SER A 562 -26.28 0.89 29.45
N GLU A 563 -25.87 1.24 30.67
CA GLU A 563 -26.74 1.71 31.75
C GLU A 563 -26.51 3.18 32.13
N ASN A 564 -25.45 3.82 31.59
CA ASN A 564 -25.02 5.19 31.94
C ASN A 564 -24.86 5.38 33.47
N SER A 565 -24.34 4.35 34.15
CA SER A 565 -24.25 4.26 35.60
C SER A 565 -22.99 3.52 36.06
N SER A 566 -22.29 4.06 37.05
CA SER A 566 -21.20 3.40 37.75
C SER A 566 -21.00 3.99 39.14
N THR A 567 -20.60 3.15 40.09
CA THR A 567 -20.13 3.57 41.42
C THR A 567 -18.59 3.58 41.50
N THR A 568 -17.91 3.06 40.47
CA THR A 568 -16.44 2.94 40.40
C THR A 568 -15.83 4.10 39.62
N LEU A 569 -16.50 4.60 38.58
CA LEU A 569 -16.07 5.75 37.79
C LEU A 569 -17.16 6.83 37.81
N ALA A 570 -16.73 8.08 37.97
CA ALA A 570 -17.59 9.26 37.92
C ALA A 570 -17.23 10.14 36.71
N SER A 571 -18.24 10.69 36.05
CA SER A 571 -18.06 11.67 34.98
C SER A 571 -17.45 12.95 35.56
N ILE A 572 -16.28 13.36 35.03
CA ILE A 572 -15.57 14.57 35.46
C ILE A 572 -15.80 15.76 34.53
N ALA A 573 -16.00 15.52 33.23
CA ALA A 573 -16.31 16.55 32.24
C ALA A 573 -17.12 15.95 31.07
N LYS A 574 -18.06 16.72 30.53
CA LYS A 574 -18.84 16.34 29.35
C LYS A 574 -19.15 17.55 28.47
N PHE A 575 -18.82 17.47 27.19
CA PHE A 575 -19.06 18.54 26.21
C PHE A 575 -19.16 17.99 24.78
N ALA A 576 -19.98 18.64 23.95
CA ALA A 576 -19.98 18.41 22.50
C ALA A 576 -18.88 19.23 21.81
N THR A 577 -18.30 18.66 20.75
CA THR A 577 -17.34 19.31 19.84
C THR A 577 -17.85 19.23 18.40
N GLU A 578 -17.71 20.33 17.66
CA GLU A 578 -17.70 20.36 16.20
C GLU A 578 -16.24 20.48 15.72
N ARG A 579 -15.77 19.54 14.89
CA ARG A 579 -14.38 19.42 14.40
C ARG A 579 -14.30 19.55 12.88
N PHE A 580 -13.32 20.31 12.39
CA PHE A 580 -12.87 20.30 11.00
C PHE A 580 -11.41 19.80 10.95
N THR A 581 -11.16 18.73 10.20
CA THR A 581 -9.85 18.08 10.08
C THR A 581 -9.23 18.33 8.72
N PHE A 582 -7.97 18.75 8.72
CA PHE A 582 -7.12 18.86 7.54
C PHE A 582 -5.90 17.95 7.69
N THR A 583 -5.44 17.33 6.61
CA THR A 583 -4.15 16.61 6.57
C THR A 583 -3.11 17.44 5.83
N LEU A 584 -1.91 17.57 6.39
CA LEU A 584 -0.74 18.13 5.71
C LEU A 584 0.51 17.33 6.09
N ASP A 585 1.23 16.85 5.07
CA ASP A 585 2.31 15.87 5.22
C ASP A 585 1.82 14.66 6.06
N ASP A 586 2.54 14.26 7.12
CA ASP A 586 2.12 13.19 8.04
C ASP A 586 1.32 13.69 9.27
N CYS A 587 0.86 14.95 9.27
CA CYS A 587 0.16 15.55 10.43
C CYS A 587 -1.33 15.79 10.16
N SER A 588 -2.15 15.55 11.19
CA SER A 588 -3.51 16.09 11.27
C SER A 588 -3.47 17.52 11.79
N ILE A 589 -4.46 18.31 11.36
CA ILE A 589 -4.73 19.66 11.86
C ILE A 589 -6.21 19.75 12.15
N ASP A 590 -6.56 19.72 13.43
CA ASP A 590 -7.93 19.71 13.91
C ASP A 590 -8.35 21.09 14.43
N VAL A 591 -9.41 21.65 13.86
CA VAL A 591 -10.03 22.90 14.31
C VAL A 591 -11.32 22.58 15.03
N ASP A 592 -11.31 22.77 16.34
CA ASP A 592 -12.39 22.40 17.23
C ASP A 592 -13.15 23.61 17.79
N SER A 593 -14.47 23.46 17.86
CA SER A 593 -15.39 24.36 18.56
C SER A 593 -16.24 23.55 19.55
N ALA A 594 -16.17 23.88 20.84
CA ALA A 594 -16.87 23.17 21.91
C ALA A 594 -18.08 23.96 22.44
N ASP A 595 -19.15 23.23 22.78
CA ASP A 595 -20.47 23.77 23.16
C ASP A 595 -20.47 24.73 24.38
N PHE A 596 -19.45 24.66 25.24
CA PHE A 596 -19.25 25.56 26.37
C PHE A 596 -18.56 26.89 26.00
N GLY A 597 -18.35 27.17 24.72
CA GLY A 597 -17.85 28.45 24.20
C GLY A 597 -16.32 28.56 24.18
N HIS A 598 -15.62 27.46 23.87
CA HIS A 598 -14.17 27.43 23.68
C HIS A 598 -13.84 26.85 22.30
N ALA A 599 -12.79 27.37 21.67
CA ALA A 599 -12.30 26.87 20.39
C ALA A 599 -10.77 26.86 20.37
N VAL A 600 -10.19 25.86 19.69
CA VAL A 600 -8.75 25.59 19.64
C VAL A 600 -8.40 24.96 18.30
N MET A 601 -7.16 25.13 17.85
CA MET A 601 -6.60 24.35 16.75
C MET A 601 -5.48 23.47 17.29
N GLU A 602 -5.49 22.19 16.95
CA GLU A 602 -4.52 21.18 17.39
C GLU A 602 -3.79 20.68 16.13
N VAL A 603 -2.46 20.64 16.15
CA VAL A 603 -1.63 20.04 15.09
C VAL A 603 -0.97 18.82 15.71
N GLU A 604 -1.20 17.64 15.15
CA GLU A 604 -0.86 16.38 15.79
C GLU A 604 -0.06 15.48 14.84
N LYS A 605 0.88 14.70 15.39
CA LYS A 605 1.59 13.63 14.68
C LYS A 605 1.69 12.39 15.56
N LEU A 606 1.39 11.23 14.98
CA LEU A 606 1.63 9.92 15.61
C LEU A 606 3.05 9.44 15.29
N VAL A 607 3.81 9.03 16.32
CA VAL A 607 5.18 8.50 16.18
C VAL A 607 5.35 7.11 16.81
N ALA A 608 6.30 6.32 16.31
CA ALA A 608 6.47 4.92 16.71
C ALA A 608 7.13 4.74 18.06
N SER A 609 8.03 5.66 18.38
CA SER A 609 8.99 5.53 19.47
C SER A 609 9.27 6.88 20.12
N PRO A 610 9.73 6.90 21.38
CA PRO A 610 10.14 8.13 22.05
C PRO A 610 11.22 8.93 21.30
N ASP A 611 12.09 8.25 20.55
CA ASP A 611 13.22 8.87 19.83
C ASP A 611 12.76 9.71 18.62
N GLU A 612 11.55 9.49 18.11
CA GLU A 612 10.95 10.27 17.01
C GLU A 612 10.27 11.57 17.47
N ILE A 613 9.97 11.70 18.77
CA ILE A 613 9.24 12.86 19.33
C ILE A 613 9.90 14.20 18.98
N PRO A 614 11.24 14.38 19.05
CA PRO A 614 11.88 15.64 18.66
C PRO A 614 11.61 16.00 17.18
N GLY A 615 11.68 15.01 16.28
CA GLY A 615 11.40 15.20 14.86
C GLY A 615 9.94 15.56 14.58
N ALA A 616 9.00 14.94 15.32
CA ALA A 616 7.59 15.32 15.25
C ALA A 616 7.33 16.74 15.79
N LYS A 617 7.97 17.14 16.90
CA LYS A 617 7.87 18.52 17.41
C LYS A 617 8.40 19.55 16.40
N ASP A 618 9.52 19.26 15.74
CA ASP A 618 10.09 20.12 14.69
C ASP A 618 9.18 20.21 13.46
N GLU A 619 8.55 19.09 13.06
CA GLU A 619 7.61 19.05 11.94
C GLU A 619 6.30 19.78 12.23
N ILE A 620 5.72 19.57 13.41
CA ILE A 620 4.55 20.31 13.90
C ILE A 620 4.85 21.81 13.92
N ALA A 621 6.04 22.21 14.37
CA ALA A 621 6.46 23.62 14.34
C ALA A 621 6.63 24.16 12.91
N ARG A 622 7.18 23.37 11.98
CA ARG A 622 7.27 23.70 10.54
C ARG A 622 5.88 23.91 9.95
N ILE A 623 4.97 22.95 10.13
CA ILE A 623 3.60 22.99 9.60
C ILE A 623 2.83 24.18 10.17
N ALA A 624 2.85 24.36 11.49
CA ALA A 624 2.26 25.51 12.17
C ALA A 624 2.76 26.85 11.59
N SER A 625 4.07 26.98 11.36
CA SER A 625 4.64 28.17 10.72
C SER A 625 4.23 28.32 9.26
N SER A 626 4.06 27.24 8.51
CA SER A 626 3.67 27.27 7.09
C SER A 626 2.20 27.61 6.86
N ILE A 627 1.30 27.17 7.75
CA ILE A 627 -0.14 27.50 7.71
C ILE A 627 -0.46 28.85 8.38
N GLY A 628 0.52 29.50 9.01
CA GLY A 628 0.33 30.77 9.72
C GLY A 628 -0.37 30.64 11.08
N ALA A 629 -0.26 29.49 11.73
CA ALA A 629 -0.84 29.22 13.05
C ALA A 629 -0.34 30.25 14.09
N THR A 630 -1.24 30.76 14.91
CA THR A 630 -0.88 31.71 15.98
C THR A 630 -0.81 30.97 17.33
N PRO A 631 0.19 31.27 18.19
CA PRO A 631 0.31 30.62 19.49
C PRO A 631 -0.94 30.82 20.35
N LEU A 632 -1.38 29.76 21.02
CA LEU A 632 -2.50 29.84 21.96
C LEU A 632 -2.12 30.76 23.14
N PRO A 633 -2.99 31.69 23.59
CA PRO A 633 -2.69 32.55 24.74
C PRO A 633 -2.44 31.74 26.03
N PRO A 634 -1.47 32.10 26.90
CA PRO A 634 -1.10 31.28 28.06
C PRO A 634 -2.22 30.98 29.08
N GLN A 635 -3.26 31.82 29.12
CA GLN A 635 -4.44 31.63 29.95
C GLN A 635 -5.46 30.62 29.39
N ASN A 636 -5.35 30.29 28.09
CA ASN A 636 -6.16 29.31 27.39
C ASN A 636 -5.45 27.94 27.38
N GLY A 637 -6.15 26.90 26.93
CA GLY A 637 -5.63 25.54 26.87
C GLY A 637 -6.47 24.67 25.94
N GLY A 638 -6.25 23.36 25.98
CA GLY A 638 -7.12 22.37 25.36
C GLY A 638 -8.52 22.37 25.95
N LYS A 639 -9.48 21.78 25.21
CA LYS A 639 -10.92 21.79 25.56
C LYS A 639 -11.17 21.33 26.99
N LEU A 640 -10.59 20.20 27.38
CA LEU A 640 -10.78 19.61 28.70
C LEU A 640 -10.30 20.54 29.83
N LEU A 641 -9.09 21.11 29.71
CA LEU A 641 -8.56 21.94 30.81
C LEU A 641 -9.36 23.24 30.96
N VAL A 642 -9.79 23.87 29.86
CA VAL A 642 -10.63 25.07 29.92
C VAL A 642 -12.01 24.73 30.52
N TYR A 643 -12.58 23.57 30.19
CA TYR A 643 -13.80 23.08 30.84
C TYR A 643 -13.62 22.90 32.35
N LEU A 644 -12.56 22.20 32.77
CA LEU A 644 -12.28 21.94 34.19
C LEU A 644 -12.06 23.23 34.97
N ARG A 645 -11.31 24.21 34.43
CA ARG A 645 -11.14 25.56 35.03
C ARG A 645 -12.48 26.30 35.20
N LYS A 646 -13.45 26.07 34.31
CA LYS A 646 -14.74 26.77 34.32
C LYS A 646 -15.78 26.10 35.23
N TYR A 647 -15.71 24.78 35.41
CA TYR A 647 -16.80 23.99 36.03
C TYR A 647 -16.36 23.06 37.17
N ARG A 648 -15.07 22.73 37.30
CA ARG A 648 -14.52 21.69 38.20
C ARG A 648 -13.19 22.11 38.83
N GLN A 649 -13.23 23.18 39.61
CA GLN A 649 -12.07 23.68 40.36
C GLN A 649 -11.46 22.60 41.28
N ASP A 650 -12.28 21.71 41.82
CA ASP A 650 -11.84 20.56 42.64
C ASP A 650 -10.89 19.61 41.90
N VAL A 651 -11.06 19.46 40.58
CA VAL A 651 -10.18 18.66 39.71
C VAL A 651 -8.91 19.45 39.36
N ILE A 652 -9.02 20.78 39.12
CA ILE A 652 -7.86 21.66 38.95
C ILE A 652 -6.95 21.63 40.18
N ASP A 653 -7.52 21.66 41.38
CA ASP A 653 -6.78 21.61 42.64
C ASP A 653 -6.03 20.28 42.81
N VAL A 654 -6.49 19.17 42.20
CA VAL A 654 -5.71 17.91 42.13
C VAL A 654 -4.54 18.06 41.16
N LEU A 655 -4.76 18.57 39.95
CA LEU A 655 -3.70 18.77 38.95
C LEU A 655 -2.57 19.68 39.47
N VAL A 656 -2.91 20.73 40.22
CA VAL A 656 -1.91 21.60 40.87
C VAL A 656 -1.18 20.87 42.00
N ARG A 657 -1.89 20.17 42.90
CA ARG A 657 -1.27 19.42 44.01
C ARG A 657 -0.38 18.26 43.56
N SER A 658 -0.69 17.62 42.43
CA SER A 658 0.14 16.60 41.80
C SER A 658 1.31 17.17 40.98
N GLY A 659 1.47 18.50 40.90
CA GLY A 659 2.54 19.14 40.11
C GLY A 659 2.37 18.98 38.59
N ILE A 660 1.16 18.66 38.14
CA ILE A 660 0.80 18.50 36.73
C ILE A 660 0.67 19.88 36.08
N LEU A 661 0.00 20.80 36.79
CA LEU A 661 -0.15 22.21 36.43
C LEU A 661 0.49 23.12 37.47
N LYS A 662 0.83 24.35 37.04
CA LYS A 662 1.12 25.48 37.94
C LYS A 662 -0.16 26.18 38.41
N GLU A 663 -0.04 26.86 39.56
CA GLU A 663 -1.03 27.82 40.09
C GLU A 663 -1.29 28.99 39.12
#